data_AF-A0A2V8L0M7-F1
#
_entry.id   AF-A0A2V8L0M7-F1
#
_cell.length_a   1.000
_cell.length_b   1.000
_cell.length_c   1.000
_cell.angle_alpha   90.00
_cell.angle_beta   90.00
_cell.angle_gamma   90.00
#
_symmetry.space_group_name_H-M   'P 1'
#
loop_
_entity.id
_entity.type
_entity.pdbx_description
1 polymer ?
#
loop_
_entity_poly.entity_id
_entity_poly.type
_entity_poly.pdbx_seq_one_letter_code
_entity_poly.pdbx_strand_id
1 'polypeptide(L)'
;MGREISKLDKSNSKFRIFGFEIRICSISKFPETYRAKLSCFLTPCYNGYAMRSQLRRYLGSLVFVFLLCLSVAVGSTAGVLFVYNSDLPQVSSLDDYHPSLITEVYSDDGRVIGSFALERRIVIAWDQIPQVVKDAITSVEDQNFYAHWGIDFFGMARAGMKNLMAGRVVEGGSTLTQQLSKNLFLTPERTFRRKIQEAMLAIQIERYYTKQQILTMYCNLVYMGSGQYGFAAAAEYYFGKELKDLNIEEAAMLAAIPRSPPNYSPILHPEKALTRRNYAIDRMVAEKKITVARGEEAKLHPIKLLEKQRPNELAPYFVEELRRYLEKKYGTSAVHEGGLKVYSTLNVEMQKAANAATRAGTRDYDKRHGWRGADRNLIDEGTEDLESVELPDWKLPIRTNDIVPGIVLDLTKNGGAAVKIGGYQAVLTPQDIAWTNANAASEILKRGDVALFMVRSMNPAERKVEVSLEQKPKVQASFVAIQPQTGEVKAMVGGYDFDESKFNRATQAMRQTGSSFKPFVYAAAVDNGLRPDDTIVDAPVSFGIYSPGNYDGKFKGTIPIRQAFAESRNKPAVKTLAKLGVQNLIPYVRRFGITSRIEPVLPIALGAADVTLIEMVSAYSTFPNDGVRVVPQMILRVTDYEGNVLEENLPELRDVIPAETAR
;
A
#
# COMPACT_ATOMS: atom_id res chain seq x y z
N MET A 1 66.66 -35.50 43.89
CA MET A 1 65.65 -36.29 44.63
C MET A 1 64.68 -36.83 43.58
N GLY A 2 64.90 -38.01 43.01
CA GLY A 2 64.49 -39.34 43.51
C GLY A 2 63.03 -39.58 43.08
N ARG A 3 62.60 -40.63 42.35
CA ARG A 3 63.00 -42.04 42.18
C ARG A 3 62.44 -42.57 40.83
N GLU A 4 63.18 -43.41 40.08
CA GLU A 4 62.96 -44.87 39.83
C GLU A 4 61.68 -45.26 39.05
N ILE A 5 61.57 -46.29 38.20
CA ILE A 5 62.44 -47.33 37.59
C ILE A 5 61.57 -48.04 36.51
N SER A 6 62.15 -48.22 35.30
CA SER A 6 62.12 -49.41 34.42
C SER A 6 60.88 -50.03 33.71
N LYS A 7 61.24 -50.67 32.57
CA LYS A 7 60.72 -51.88 31.87
C LYS A 7 59.62 -51.68 30.82
N LEU A 8 59.91 -51.93 29.53
CA LEU A 8 59.92 -53.25 28.84
C LEU A 8 58.57 -53.98 28.97
N ASP A 9 57.79 -54.12 27.90
CA ASP A 9 57.81 -55.28 26.99
C ASP A 9 56.66 -55.21 25.95
N LYS A 10 56.88 -55.85 24.80
CA LYS A 10 55.91 -56.11 23.71
C LYS A 10 55.17 -57.43 23.99
N SER A 11 53.86 -57.50 23.78
CA SER A 11 53.11 -58.76 23.55
C SER A 11 51.64 -58.44 23.21
N ASN A 12 51.18 -58.70 21.97
CA ASN A 12 50.21 -59.77 21.58
C ASN A 12 48.90 -59.77 22.41
N SER A 13 47.67 -59.84 21.90
CA SER A 13 47.13 -60.56 20.72
C SER A 13 45.61 -60.30 20.55
N LYS A 14 45.20 -60.06 19.28
CA LYS A 14 44.02 -60.52 18.50
C LYS A 14 42.67 -60.88 19.17
N PHE A 15 41.58 -60.38 18.57
CA PHE A 15 40.40 -61.15 18.11
C PHE A 15 39.78 -60.48 16.85
N ARG A 16 39.05 -61.25 16.02
CA ARG A 16 38.71 -60.99 14.60
C ARG A 16 37.19 -61.10 14.35
N ILE A 17 36.71 -60.54 13.21
CA ILE A 17 35.38 -60.61 12.51
C ILE A 17 34.64 -59.25 12.55
N PHE A 18 34.23 -58.52 11.49
CA PHE A 18 34.14 -58.63 10.01
C PHE A 18 34.88 -57.42 9.36
N GLY A 19 35.68 -57.46 8.30
CA GLY A 19 36.12 -58.48 7.36
C GLY A 19 37.07 -57.78 6.37
N PHE A 20 38.21 -58.41 6.11
CA PHE A 20 39.36 -57.97 5.28
C PHE A 20 40.40 -57.06 5.94
N GLU A 21 41.45 -57.73 6.42
CA GLU A 21 42.63 -57.19 7.10
C GLU A 21 43.86 -57.79 6.40
N ILE A 22 44.73 -56.96 5.81
CA ILE A 22 45.95 -57.40 5.13
C ILE A 22 47.15 -57.10 6.03
N ARG A 23 47.80 -58.18 6.46
CA ARG A 23 49.04 -58.20 7.25
C ARG A 23 50.25 -57.96 6.36
N ILE A 24 51.14 -57.10 6.84
CA ILE A 24 52.54 -57.08 6.43
C ILE A 24 53.27 -58.14 7.26
N CYS A 25 53.92 -59.09 6.61
CA CYS A 25 55.07 -59.78 7.19
C CYS A 25 56.12 -60.03 6.11
N SER A 26 57.28 -59.45 6.36
CA SER A 26 58.58 -59.77 5.78
C SER A 26 58.87 -61.27 5.86
N ILE A 27 59.51 -61.81 4.82
CA ILE A 27 60.62 -62.78 4.91
C ILE A 27 61.37 -62.74 3.57
N SER A 28 62.62 -62.31 3.62
CA SER A 28 63.69 -62.68 2.70
C SER A 28 64.26 -64.05 3.12
N LYS A 29 64.55 -64.96 2.17
CA LYS A 29 65.78 -65.80 2.10
C LYS A 29 65.69 -66.86 0.97
N PHE A 30 66.56 -66.71 -0.05
CA PHE A 30 67.37 -67.72 -0.78
C PHE A 30 66.68 -68.89 -1.56
N PRO A 31 67.39 -69.66 -2.42
CA PRO A 31 67.98 -69.28 -3.73
C PRO A 31 67.79 -70.35 -4.84
N GLU A 32 68.24 -69.98 -6.06
CA GLU A 32 68.78 -70.81 -7.17
C GLU A 32 68.39 -72.30 -7.34
N THR A 33 67.84 -72.61 -8.53
CA THR A 33 68.19 -73.84 -9.28
C THR A 33 68.23 -73.60 -10.79
N TYR A 34 69.46 -73.56 -11.31
CA TYR A 34 70.00 -74.17 -12.53
C TYR A 34 69.16 -74.30 -13.83
N ARG A 35 69.71 -73.61 -14.85
CA ARG A 35 70.14 -74.11 -16.18
C ARG A 35 69.12 -74.72 -17.17
N ALA A 36 68.94 -73.92 -18.22
CA ALA A 36 69.37 -74.21 -19.61
C ALA A 36 68.44 -75.03 -20.54
N LYS A 37 68.02 -74.36 -21.63
CA LYS A 37 68.12 -74.88 -22.99
C LYS A 37 68.58 -73.78 -23.96
N LEU A 38 69.47 -74.21 -24.86
CA LEU A 38 70.34 -73.48 -25.78
C LEU A 38 69.63 -72.81 -26.98
N SER A 39 70.23 -71.69 -27.42
CA SER A 39 70.53 -71.25 -28.81
C SER A 39 69.36 -70.93 -29.76
N CYS A 40 69.39 -69.92 -30.64
CA CYS A 40 70.49 -69.26 -31.33
C CYS A 40 70.00 -67.97 -32.06
N PHE A 41 70.94 -67.05 -32.37
CA PHE A 41 70.92 -65.93 -33.34
C PHE A 41 70.25 -64.55 -33.03
N LEU A 42 71.13 -63.53 -33.04
CA LEU A 42 70.99 -62.10 -33.43
C LEU A 42 70.57 -61.03 -32.39
N THR A 43 71.56 -60.22 -31.99
CA THR A 43 71.50 -58.79 -31.53
C THR A 43 70.92 -57.83 -32.59
N PRO A 44 70.69 -56.51 -32.33
CA PRO A 44 70.57 -55.71 -31.07
C PRO A 44 69.28 -54.81 -31.08
N CYS A 45 68.85 -54.10 -30.01
CA CYS A 45 69.23 -52.70 -29.71
C CYS A 45 68.39 -52.09 -28.55
N TYR A 46 69.10 -51.46 -27.60
CA TYR A 46 68.89 -50.17 -26.92
C TYR A 46 67.50 -49.63 -26.45
N ASN A 47 67.54 -49.17 -25.18
CA ASN A 47 67.01 -47.91 -24.63
C ASN A 47 65.76 -47.92 -23.71
N GLY A 48 65.91 -48.41 -22.47
CA GLY A 48 64.90 -48.33 -21.39
C GLY A 48 65.07 -47.18 -20.38
N TYR A 49 66.05 -46.28 -20.54
CA TYR A 49 66.36 -45.22 -19.55
C TYR A 49 65.72 -43.84 -19.84
N ALA A 50 65.11 -43.64 -21.02
CA ALA A 50 64.58 -42.33 -21.43
C ALA A 50 63.14 -42.03 -20.96
N MET A 51 62.37 -43.04 -20.56
CA MET A 51 60.92 -42.88 -20.32
C MET A 51 60.57 -42.37 -18.90
N ARG A 52 61.41 -42.61 -17.88
CA ARG A 52 61.19 -42.12 -16.50
C ARG A 52 61.60 -40.65 -16.30
N SER A 53 62.55 -40.11 -17.07
CA SER A 53 62.99 -38.71 -16.96
C SER A 53 62.07 -37.74 -17.71
N GLN A 54 61.46 -38.17 -18.82
CA GLN A 54 60.45 -37.40 -19.54
C GLN A 54 59.15 -37.27 -18.73
N LEU A 55 58.64 -38.37 -18.15
CA LEU A 55 57.40 -38.34 -17.36
C LEU A 55 57.49 -37.40 -16.14
N ARG A 56 58.65 -37.36 -15.47
CA ARG A 56 58.92 -36.47 -14.32
C ARG A 56 59.04 -35.00 -14.73
N ARG A 57 59.53 -34.72 -15.94
CA ARG A 57 59.54 -33.38 -16.56
C ARG A 57 58.14 -32.91 -16.94
N TYR A 58 57.32 -33.78 -17.56
CA TYR A 58 55.92 -33.44 -17.88
C TYR A 58 55.07 -33.24 -16.63
N LEU A 59 55.25 -34.06 -15.59
CA LEU A 59 54.56 -33.89 -14.31
C LEU A 59 55.00 -32.61 -13.59
N GLY A 60 56.31 -32.30 -13.61
CA GLY A 60 56.85 -31.05 -13.06
C GLY A 60 56.33 -29.81 -13.79
N SER A 61 56.26 -29.86 -15.13
CA SER A 61 55.67 -28.78 -15.94
C SER A 61 54.17 -28.64 -15.71
N LEU A 62 53.42 -29.72 -15.55
CA LEU A 62 51.99 -29.67 -15.22
C LEU A 62 51.74 -29.07 -13.83
N VAL A 63 52.53 -29.45 -12.82
CA VAL A 63 52.44 -28.88 -11.47
C VAL A 63 52.85 -27.41 -11.48
N PHE A 64 53.89 -27.03 -12.24
CA PHE A 64 54.30 -25.64 -12.37
C PHE A 64 53.24 -24.78 -13.07
N VAL A 65 52.66 -25.26 -14.17
CA VAL A 65 51.55 -24.56 -14.86
C VAL A 65 50.33 -24.46 -13.94
N PHE A 66 50.00 -25.51 -13.20
CA PHE A 66 48.91 -25.48 -12.23
C PHE A 66 49.15 -24.43 -11.12
N LEU A 67 50.35 -24.41 -10.52
CA LEU A 67 50.71 -23.43 -9.49
C LEU A 67 50.77 -22.00 -10.04
N LEU A 68 51.25 -21.82 -11.28
CA LEU A 68 51.26 -20.54 -11.96
C LEU A 68 49.82 -20.05 -12.20
N CYS A 69 48.95 -20.88 -12.77
CA CYS A 69 47.53 -20.57 -12.96
C CYS A 69 46.83 -20.28 -11.62
N LEU A 70 47.15 -21.03 -10.57
CA LEU A 70 46.62 -20.80 -9.22
C LEU A 70 47.10 -19.45 -8.67
N SER A 71 48.38 -19.10 -8.83
CA SER A 71 48.94 -17.82 -8.38
C SER A 71 48.34 -16.63 -9.13
N VAL A 72 48.11 -16.77 -10.45
CA VAL A 72 47.43 -15.75 -11.26
C VAL A 72 45.98 -15.63 -10.84
N ALA A 73 45.27 -16.74 -10.59
CA ALA A 73 43.90 -16.73 -10.11
C ALA A 73 43.78 -16.07 -8.72
N VAL A 74 44.66 -16.42 -7.79
CA VAL A 74 44.71 -15.85 -6.44
C VAL A 74 45.08 -14.37 -6.48
N GLY A 75 46.12 -14.00 -7.25
CA GLY A 75 46.56 -12.61 -7.42
C GLY A 75 45.51 -11.74 -8.09
N SER A 76 44.84 -12.24 -9.13
CA SER A 76 43.74 -11.54 -9.80
C SER A 76 42.54 -11.36 -8.87
N THR A 77 42.20 -12.41 -8.10
CA THR A 77 41.11 -12.35 -7.11
C THR A 77 41.45 -11.37 -5.99
N ALA A 78 42.68 -11.38 -5.48
CA ALA A 78 43.15 -10.46 -4.45
C ALA A 78 43.17 -9.00 -4.97
N GLY A 79 43.61 -8.76 -6.19
CA GLY A 79 43.59 -7.45 -6.82
C GLY A 79 42.17 -6.91 -7.03
N VAL A 80 41.26 -7.77 -7.47
CA VAL A 80 39.82 -7.46 -7.59
C VAL A 80 39.21 -7.12 -6.23
N LEU A 81 39.49 -7.93 -5.20
CA LEU A 81 39.03 -7.67 -3.83
C LEU A 81 39.62 -6.39 -3.24
N PHE A 82 40.87 -6.04 -3.56
CA PHE A 82 41.51 -4.81 -3.10
C PHE A 82 40.88 -3.57 -3.72
N VAL A 83 40.73 -3.53 -5.05
CA VAL A 83 40.10 -2.41 -5.76
C VAL A 83 38.69 -2.18 -5.24
N TYR A 84 37.90 -3.24 -5.07
CA TYR A 84 36.52 -3.11 -4.61
C TYR A 84 36.36 -2.83 -3.12
N ASN A 85 37.33 -3.14 -2.27
CA ASN A 85 37.30 -2.75 -0.85
C ASN A 85 37.40 -1.23 -0.66
N SER A 86 38.07 -0.52 -1.57
CA SER A 86 38.25 0.94 -1.51
C SER A 86 36.94 1.73 -1.62
N ASP A 87 35.95 1.16 -2.32
CA ASP A 87 34.65 1.80 -2.60
C ASP A 87 33.53 1.34 -1.63
N LEU A 88 33.82 0.51 -0.62
CA LEU A 88 32.78 -0.01 0.27
C LEU A 88 32.38 1.02 1.35
N PRO A 89 31.07 1.27 1.55
CA PRO A 89 30.60 2.11 2.64
C PRO A 89 30.97 1.50 4.00
N GLN A 90 31.21 2.36 5.00
CA GLN A 90 31.58 1.91 6.35
C GLN A 90 30.36 1.28 7.04
N VAL A 91 30.50 0.02 7.48
CA VAL A 91 29.44 -0.76 8.14
C VAL A 91 29.26 -0.36 9.62
N SER A 92 30.23 0.33 10.21
CA SER A 92 30.24 0.76 11.62
C SER A 92 29.24 1.86 11.96
N SER A 93 28.58 2.49 10.97
CA SER A 93 27.59 3.56 11.18
C SER A 93 26.14 3.07 11.22
N LEU A 94 25.91 1.75 11.31
CA LEU A 94 24.55 1.19 11.42
C LEU A 94 23.92 1.43 12.81
N ASP A 95 24.72 1.83 13.80
CA ASP A 95 24.23 2.18 15.14
C ASP A 95 23.44 3.50 15.16
N ASP A 96 23.67 4.40 14.18
CA ASP A 96 22.96 5.69 14.01
C ASP A 96 21.78 5.59 13.02
N TYR A 97 21.35 4.38 12.66
CA TYR A 97 20.27 4.18 11.70
C TYR A 97 18.90 4.48 12.34
N HIS A 98 18.31 5.63 12.02
CA HIS A 98 16.93 5.97 12.37
C HIS A 98 15.97 5.53 11.26
N PRO A 99 15.10 4.52 11.48
CA PRO A 99 14.12 4.13 10.48
C PRO A 99 13.06 5.22 10.30
N SER A 100 12.57 5.37 9.07
CA SER A 100 11.43 6.22 8.77
C SER A 100 10.22 5.80 9.63
N LEU A 101 9.69 6.77 10.37
CA LEU A 101 8.51 6.60 11.20
C LEU A 101 7.26 7.06 10.45
N ILE A 102 6.15 6.38 10.72
CA ILE A 102 4.85 6.68 10.12
C ILE A 102 4.27 7.91 10.80
N THR A 103 3.86 8.89 10.01
CA THR A 103 3.02 9.98 10.52
C THR A 103 1.57 9.49 10.62
N GLU A 104 0.94 9.72 11.77
CA GLU A 104 -0.44 9.34 12.03
C GLU A 104 -1.34 10.58 12.12
N VAL A 105 -2.53 10.49 11.53
CA VAL A 105 -3.55 11.53 11.57
C VAL A 105 -4.72 11.03 12.40
N TYR A 106 -5.05 11.76 13.46
CA TYR A 106 -6.10 11.45 14.41
C TYR A 106 -7.33 12.35 14.18
N SER A 107 -8.53 11.80 14.35
CA SER A 107 -9.80 12.55 14.44
C SER A 107 -9.94 13.30 15.76
N ASP A 108 -11.01 14.09 15.88
CA ASP A 108 -11.34 14.84 17.09
C ASP A 108 -11.61 13.95 18.33
N ASP A 109 -11.90 12.67 18.13
CA ASP A 109 -12.06 11.65 19.18
C ASP A 109 -10.85 10.70 19.32
N GLY A 110 -9.73 10.99 18.65
CA GLY A 110 -8.47 10.25 18.81
C GLY A 110 -8.36 8.95 18.00
N ARG A 111 -9.29 8.65 17.09
CA ARG A 111 -9.16 7.51 16.15
C ARG A 111 -8.20 7.88 15.01
N VAL A 112 -7.39 6.92 14.55
CA VAL A 112 -6.55 7.14 13.36
C VAL A 112 -7.43 7.15 12.11
N ILE A 113 -7.43 8.27 11.40
CA ILE A 113 -8.20 8.48 10.16
C ILE A 113 -7.31 8.48 8.91
N GLY A 114 -6.00 8.60 9.12
CA GLY A 114 -5.04 8.54 8.03
C GLY A 114 -3.61 8.38 8.50
N SER A 115 -2.73 8.07 7.55
CA SER A 115 -1.30 7.92 7.80
C SER A 115 -0.49 8.33 6.57
N PHE A 116 0.68 8.92 6.81
CA PHE A 116 1.66 9.24 5.77
C PHE A 116 2.95 8.48 6.03
N ALA A 117 3.35 7.67 5.06
CA ALA A 117 4.63 6.97 5.08
C ALA A 117 4.99 6.59 3.64
N LEU A 118 6.25 6.81 3.26
CA LEU A 118 6.82 6.17 2.08
C LEU A 118 7.02 4.67 2.33
N GLU A 119 7.37 4.33 3.58
CA GLU A 119 7.65 2.98 4.04
C GLU A 119 7.04 2.77 5.43
N ARG A 120 6.15 1.78 5.56
CA ARG A 120 5.54 1.43 6.85
C ARG A 120 6.43 0.45 7.59
N ARG A 121 6.98 0.87 8.73
CA ARG A 121 7.89 0.08 9.58
C ARG A 121 7.40 0.04 11.02
N ILE A 122 7.57 -1.11 11.67
CA ILE A 122 7.40 -1.28 13.11
C ILE A 122 8.71 -1.88 13.62
N VAL A 123 9.44 -1.10 14.41
CA VAL A 123 10.74 -1.52 14.94
C VAL A 123 10.52 -2.45 16.12
N ILE A 124 11.12 -3.64 16.04
CA ILE A 124 11.08 -4.63 17.12
C ILE A 124 12.50 -5.03 17.58
N ALA A 125 12.59 -5.39 18.86
CA ALA A 125 13.79 -5.93 19.48
C ALA A 125 13.85 -7.47 19.35
N TRP A 126 15.02 -8.05 19.63
CA TRP A 126 15.31 -9.48 19.45
C TRP A 126 14.38 -10.42 20.27
N ASP A 127 14.02 -9.98 21.46
CA ASP A 127 13.14 -10.66 22.42
C ASP A 127 11.68 -10.69 21.95
N GLN A 128 11.27 -9.68 21.18
CA GLN A 128 9.92 -9.60 20.58
C GLN A 128 9.75 -10.50 19.34
N ILE A 129 10.83 -11.05 18.79
CA ILE A 129 10.78 -11.99 17.65
C ILE A 129 10.55 -13.42 18.19
N PRO A 130 9.38 -14.03 17.98
CA PRO A 130 9.12 -15.38 18.49
C PRO A 130 9.92 -16.44 17.73
N GLN A 131 10.16 -17.57 18.40
CA GLN A 131 10.99 -18.65 17.86
C GLN A 131 10.44 -19.22 16.54
N VAL A 132 9.11 -19.29 16.39
CA VAL A 132 8.45 -19.76 15.17
C VAL A 132 8.80 -18.90 13.95
N VAL A 133 8.93 -17.58 14.12
CA VAL A 133 9.33 -16.65 13.05
C VAL A 133 10.82 -16.81 12.75
N LYS A 134 11.67 -16.91 13.76
CA LYS A 134 13.12 -17.18 13.60
C LYS A 134 13.35 -18.46 12.79
N ASP A 135 12.63 -19.52 13.14
CA ASP A 135 12.75 -20.82 12.47
C ASP A 135 12.16 -20.80 11.05
N ALA A 136 11.05 -20.11 10.82
CA ALA A 136 10.47 -19.97 9.49
C ALA A 136 11.42 -19.24 8.53
N ILE A 137 12.00 -18.11 8.96
CA ILE A 137 12.94 -17.32 8.16
C ILE A 137 14.18 -18.14 7.82
N THR A 138 14.85 -18.70 8.83
CA THR A 138 16.08 -19.47 8.63
C THR A 138 15.85 -20.74 7.81
N SER A 139 14.71 -21.42 7.95
CA SER A 139 14.42 -22.62 7.15
C SER A 139 14.27 -22.34 5.65
N VAL A 140 13.76 -21.15 5.30
CA VAL A 140 13.42 -20.76 3.92
C VAL A 140 14.55 -19.99 3.25
N GLU A 141 15.10 -18.99 3.94
CA GLU A 141 16.04 -18.03 3.37
C GLU A 141 17.49 -18.47 3.57
N ASP A 142 17.83 -19.09 4.72
CA ASP A 142 19.22 -19.40 5.06
C ASP A 142 19.35 -20.52 6.12
N GLN A 143 19.43 -21.77 5.64
CA GLN A 143 19.42 -22.98 6.48
C GLN A 143 20.63 -23.05 7.43
N ASN A 144 21.77 -22.56 6.96
CA ASN A 144 23.04 -22.60 7.68
C ASN A 144 23.35 -21.26 8.35
N PHE A 145 22.33 -20.40 8.55
CA PHE A 145 22.51 -19.02 9.01
C PHE A 145 23.46 -18.91 10.21
N TYR A 146 23.32 -19.79 11.20
CA TYR A 146 24.14 -19.76 12.42
C TYR A 146 25.56 -20.34 12.26
N ALA A 147 25.83 -21.05 11.17
CA ALA A 147 27.09 -21.77 10.95
C ALA A 147 28.08 -21.05 10.01
N HIS A 148 27.58 -20.24 9.08
CA HIS A 148 28.42 -19.52 8.13
C HIS A 148 28.82 -18.11 8.64
N TRP A 149 29.74 -17.44 7.94
CA TRP A 149 30.32 -16.14 8.32
C TRP A 149 29.99 -15.08 7.26
N GLY A 150 28.69 -14.88 7.01
CA GLY A 150 28.17 -14.03 5.92
C GLY A 150 28.00 -14.72 4.56
N ILE A 151 28.78 -15.76 4.26
CA ILE A 151 28.69 -16.51 2.98
C ILE A 151 28.66 -18.02 3.25
N ASP A 152 27.66 -18.73 2.71
CA ASP A 152 27.61 -20.19 2.72
C ASP A 152 28.26 -20.79 1.47
N PHE A 153 29.57 -21.05 1.54
CA PHE A 153 30.33 -21.65 0.44
C PHE A 153 29.84 -23.05 0.05
N PHE A 154 29.48 -23.87 1.03
CA PHE A 154 29.00 -25.23 0.78
C PHE A 154 27.58 -25.22 0.20
N GLY A 155 26.72 -24.33 0.70
CA GLY A 155 25.39 -24.09 0.16
C GLY A 155 25.43 -23.59 -1.29
N MET A 156 26.32 -22.64 -1.60
CA MET A 156 26.51 -22.15 -2.98
C MET A 156 27.01 -23.25 -3.93
N ALA A 157 28.00 -24.05 -3.51
CA ALA A 157 28.51 -25.16 -4.33
C ALA A 157 27.42 -26.21 -4.61
N ARG A 158 26.61 -26.54 -3.58
CA ARG A 158 25.47 -27.46 -3.70
C ARG A 158 24.39 -26.92 -4.64
N ALA A 159 24.01 -25.65 -4.48
CA ALA A 159 23.03 -24.99 -5.35
C ALA A 159 23.53 -24.91 -6.79
N GLY A 160 24.82 -24.62 -7.00
CA GLY A 160 25.47 -24.62 -8.31
C GLY A 160 25.40 -25.97 -9.02
N MET A 161 25.74 -27.06 -8.32
CA MET A 161 25.65 -28.42 -8.86
C MET A 161 24.21 -28.78 -9.25
N LYS A 162 23.23 -28.46 -8.40
CA LYS A 162 21.81 -28.73 -8.64
C LYS A 162 21.25 -27.91 -9.80
N ASN A 163 21.65 -26.65 -9.93
CA ASN A 163 21.26 -25.78 -11.05
C ASN A 163 21.87 -26.25 -12.38
N LEU A 164 23.11 -26.75 -12.34
CA LEU A 164 23.77 -27.35 -13.51
C LEU A 164 23.05 -28.63 -13.97
N MET A 165 22.68 -29.51 -13.03
CA MET A 165 21.92 -30.74 -13.33
C MET A 165 20.52 -30.45 -13.86
N ALA A 166 19.87 -29.38 -13.40
CA ALA A 166 18.49 -29.04 -13.79
C ALA A 166 18.41 -28.15 -15.04
N GLY A 167 19.52 -27.63 -15.56
CA GLY A 167 19.55 -26.70 -16.71
C GLY A 167 18.85 -25.35 -16.46
N ARG A 168 18.40 -25.08 -15.22
CA ARG A 168 17.70 -23.86 -14.81
C ARG A 168 17.99 -23.57 -13.33
N VAL A 169 17.76 -22.34 -12.90
CA VAL A 169 17.91 -21.96 -11.49
C VAL A 169 16.79 -22.57 -10.65
N VAL A 170 17.10 -23.60 -9.86
CA VAL A 170 16.18 -24.32 -8.97
C VAL A 170 16.34 -23.86 -7.52
N GLU A 171 17.58 -23.59 -7.10
CA GLU A 171 17.92 -23.22 -5.71
C GLU A 171 18.74 -21.93 -5.68
N GLY A 172 18.38 -21.01 -4.78
CA GLY A 172 19.08 -19.75 -4.56
C GLY A 172 20.21 -19.95 -3.56
N GLY A 173 21.39 -19.38 -3.83
CA GLY A 173 22.58 -19.52 -2.97
C GLY A 173 22.96 -18.27 -2.18
N SER A 174 22.05 -17.30 -2.01
CA SER A 174 22.36 -16.06 -1.27
C SER A 174 21.97 -16.17 0.19
N THR A 175 22.85 -15.78 1.11
CA THR A 175 22.62 -15.80 2.56
C THR A 175 21.74 -14.64 3.02
N LEU A 176 21.17 -14.74 4.22
CA LEU A 176 20.37 -13.68 4.83
C LEU A 176 21.18 -12.38 4.99
N THR A 177 22.46 -12.51 5.38
CA THR A 177 23.38 -11.36 5.52
C THR A 177 23.67 -10.70 4.17
N GLN A 178 23.79 -11.47 3.07
CA GLN A 178 23.91 -10.90 1.73
C GLN A 178 22.64 -10.14 1.33
N GLN A 179 21.46 -10.68 1.64
CA GLN A 179 20.19 -9.98 1.39
C GLN A 179 20.09 -8.69 2.19
N LEU A 180 20.52 -8.70 3.47
CA LEU A 180 20.57 -7.52 4.31
C LEU A 180 21.51 -6.45 3.74
N SER A 181 22.74 -6.83 3.33
CA SER A 181 23.69 -5.90 2.72
C SER A 181 23.15 -5.25 1.44
N LYS A 182 22.40 -6.01 0.63
CA LYS A 182 21.78 -5.54 -0.59
C LYS A 182 20.73 -4.47 -0.29
N ASN A 183 19.94 -4.67 0.76
CA ASN A 183 18.87 -3.74 1.11
C ASN A 183 19.40 -2.45 1.78
N LEU A 184 20.53 -2.53 2.50
CA LEU A 184 21.08 -1.40 3.24
C LEU A 184 21.98 -0.48 2.41
N PHE A 185 22.83 -1.03 1.54
CA PHE A 185 23.97 -0.29 1.00
C PHE A 185 24.05 -0.24 -0.52
N LEU A 186 23.27 -1.06 -1.24
CA LEU A 186 23.48 -1.28 -2.66
C LEU A 186 22.24 -0.91 -3.49
N THR A 187 22.50 -0.45 -4.71
CA THR A 187 21.43 -0.15 -5.67
C THR A 187 20.80 -1.42 -6.24
N PRO A 188 19.57 -1.36 -6.80
CA PRO A 188 18.86 -2.55 -7.31
C PRO A 188 19.49 -3.24 -8.55
N GLU A 189 20.53 -2.66 -9.16
CA GLU A 189 21.06 -3.09 -10.47
C GLU A 189 21.73 -4.47 -10.47
N ARG A 190 21.27 -5.41 -11.30
CA ARG A 190 21.80 -6.79 -11.29
C ARG A 190 23.14 -6.96 -12.02
N THR A 191 24.24 -6.48 -11.43
CA THR A 191 25.59 -6.65 -11.96
C THR A 191 26.43 -7.66 -11.15
N PHE A 192 27.42 -8.28 -11.80
CA PHE A 192 28.37 -9.18 -11.12
C PHE A 192 29.22 -8.43 -10.08
N ARG A 193 29.60 -7.17 -10.39
CA ARG A 193 30.27 -6.25 -9.44
C ARG A 193 29.45 -6.08 -8.16
N ARG A 194 28.15 -5.76 -8.29
CA ARG A 194 27.26 -5.64 -7.12
C ARG A 194 27.21 -6.94 -6.31
N LYS A 195 27.19 -8.10 -6.98
CA LYS A 195 27.16 -9.39 -6.26
C LYS A 195 28.43 -9.66 -5.45
N ILE A 196 29.59 -9.23 -5.94
CA ILE A 196 30.85 -9.26 -5.17
C ILE A 196 30.77 -8.29 -3.98
N GLN A 197 30.24 -7.09 -4.18
CA GLN A 197 30.05 -6.11 -3.09
C GLN A 197 29.09 -6.63 -2.00
N GLU A 198 27.98 -7.30 -2.37
CA GLU A 198 27.08 -7.98 -1.41
C GLU A 198 27.84 -8.99 -0.56
N ALA A 199 28.66 -9.83 -1.19
CA ALA A 199 29.44 -10.86 -0.50
C ALA A 199 30.46 -10.24 0.47
N MET A 200 31.17 -9.19 0.06
CA MET A 200 32.16 -8.50 0.90
C MET A 200 31.50 -7.75 2.06
N LEU A 201 30.42 -7.02 1.81
CA LEU A 201 29.65 -6.35 2.86
C LEU A 201 29.03 -7.33 3.83
N ALA A 202 28.54 -8.48 3.37
CA ALA A 202 28.03 -9.53 4.25
C ALA A 202 29.10 -10.04 5.22
N ILE A 203 30.34 -10.26 4.75
CA ILE A 203 31.46 -10.64 5.64
C ILE A 203 31.76 -9.50 6.64
N GLN A 204 31.73 -8.24 6.20
CA GLN A 204 31.95 -7.10 7.09
C GLN A 204 30.86 -6.98 8.16
N ILE A 205 29.58 -7.09 7.78
CA ILE A 205 28.45 -7.07 8.72
C ILE A 205 28.62 -8.16 9.78
N GLU A 206 29.00 -9.38 9.39
CA GLU A 206 29.18 -10.52 10.31
C GLU A 206 30.40 -10.39 11.22
N ARG A 207 31.34 -9.51 10.87
CA ARG A 207 32.47 -9.19 11.73
C ARG A 207 32.10 -8.21 12.83
N TYR A 208 31.16 -7.30 12.57
CA TYR A 208 30.76 -6.24 13.50
C TYR A 208 29.50 -6.59 14.30
N TYR A 209 28.59 -7.37 13.72
CA TYR A 209 27.28 -7.68 14.29
C TYR A 209 27.12 -9.17 14.56
N THR A 210 26.51 -9.50 15.70
CA THR A 210 26.16 -10.87 16.05
C THR A 210 25.01 -11.40 15.18
N LYS A 211 24.88 -12.73 15.08
CA LYS A 211 23.75 -13.37 14.37
C LYS A 211 22.38 -12.87 14.83
N GLN A 212 22.24 -12.59 16.13
CA GLN A 212 21.00 -12.05 16.70
C GLN A 212 20.70 -10.65 16.18
N GLN A 213 21.70 -9.77 16.16
CA GLN A 213 21.57 -8.41 15.61
C GLN A 213 21.28 -8.44 14.11
N ILE A 214 21.96 -9.30 13.35
CA ILE A 214 21.75 -9.45 11.90
C ILE A 214 20.32 -9.90 11.60
N LEU A 215 19.83 -10.91 12.30
CA LEU A 215 18.45 -11.38 12.11
C LEU A 215 17.43 -10.33 12.56
N THR A 216 17.71 -9.58 13.63
CA THR A 216 16.84 -8.47 14.08
C THR A 216 16.77 -7.36 13.03
N MET A 217 17.92 -6.93 12.50
CA MET A 217 17.98 -5.93 11.43
C MET A 217 17.23 -6.42 10.19
N TYR A 218 17.44 -7.66 9.77
CA TYR A 218 16.70 -8.25 8.66
C TYR A 218 15.18 -8.23 8.90
N CYS A 219 14.75 -8.63 10.10
CA CYS A 219 13.34 -8.62 10.49
C CYS A 219 12.72 -7.21 10.49
N ASN A 220 13.49 -6.15 10.67
CA ASN A 220 13.00 -4.77 10.64
C ASN A 220 13.07 -4.11 9.25
N LEU A 221 13.98 -4.56 8.38
CA LEU A 221 14.34 -3.83 7.16
C LEU A 221 13.84 -4.48 5.86
N VAL A 222 13.53 -5.77 5.87
CA VAL A 222 13.16 -6.47 4.64
C VAL A 222 11.84 -5.93 4.07
N TYR A 223 11.80 -5.67 2.76
CA TYR A 223 10.56 -5.26 2.10
C TYR A 223 9.58 -6.44 1.99
N MET A 224 8.37 -6.26 2.52
CA MET A 224 7.32 -7.28 2.63
C MET A 224 6.16 -7.03 1.66
N GLY A 225 6.25 -6.04 0.77
CA GLY A 225 5.19 -5.71 -0.18
C GLY A 225 4.17 -4.73 0.39
N SER A 226 3.36 -4.11 -0.48
CA SER A 226 2.32 -3.14 -0.10
C SER A 226 2.81 -2.01 0.82
N GLY A 227 4.05 -1.53 0.59
CA GLY A 227 4.69 -0.49 1.39
C GLY A 227 5.10 -0.93 2.80
N GLN A 228 5.00 -2.21 3.14
CA GLN A 228 5.39 -2.75 4.45
C GLN A 228 6.86 -3.15 4.45
N TYR A 229 7.58 -2.74 5.48
CA TYR A 229 8.98 -3.07 5.71
C TYR A 229 9.13 -3.66 7.11
N GLY A 230 9.71 -4.85 7.16
CA GLY A 230 9.86 -5.65 8.35
C GLY A 230 8.66 -6.56 8.67
N PHE A 231 8.94 -7.60 9.43
CA PHE A 231 8.00 -8.66 9.78
C PHE A 231 6.89 -8.18 10.71
N ALA A 232 7.16 -7.26 11.64
CA ALA A 232 6.13 -6.71 12.53
C ALA A 232 5.10 -5.88 11.76
N ALA A 233 5.54 -4.98 10.88
CA ALA A 233 4.66 -4.21 10.01
C ALA A 233 3.82 -5.14 9.12
N ALA A 234 4.43 -6.19 8.56
CA ALA A 234 3.73 -7.17 7.75
C ALA A 234 2.73 -8.03 8.56
N ALA A 235 3.05 -8.40 9.79
CA ALA A 235 2.16 -9.16 10.68
C ALA A 235 0.88 -8.36 10.99
N GLU A 236 1.04 -7.09 11.39
CA GLU A 236 -0.08 -6.19 11.61
C GLU A 236 -0.84 -5.93 10.31
N TYR A 237 -0.12 -5.78 9.19
CA TYR A 237 -0.73 -5.48 7.90
C TYR A 237 -1.57 -6.61 7.33
N TYR A 238 -1.02 -7.83 7.29
CA TYR A 238 -1.67 -8.98 6.67
C TYR A 238 -2.62 -9.70 7.62
N PHE A 239 -2.32 -9.76 8.92
CA PHE A 239 -3.06 -10.60 9.88
C PHE A 239 -3.68 -9.82 11.03
N GLY A 240 -3.36 -8.53 11.21
CA GLY A 240 -3.84 -7.74 12.34
C GLY A 240 -3.33 -8.23 13.69
N LYS A 241 -2.16 -8.87 13.69
CA LYS A 241 -1.55 -9.49 14.88
C LYS A 241 -0.20 -8.86 15.18
N GLU A 242 0.15 -8.82 16.46
CA GLU A 242 1.52 -8.57 16.85
C GLU A 242 2.40 -9.76 16.44
N LEU A 243 3.69 -9.51 16.22
CA LEU A 243 4.60 -10.54 15.73
C LEU A 243 4.67 -11.77 16.66
N LYS A 244 4.57 -11.54 17.99
CA LYS A 244 4.61 -12.58 19.01
C LYS A 244 3.42 -13.55 18.97
N ASP A 245 2.30 -13.12 18.38
CA ASP A 245 1.03 -13.86 18.35
C ASP A 245 0.84 -14.66 17.04
N LEU A 246 1.87 -14.70 16.19
CA LEU A 246 1.83 -15.46 14.94
C LEU A 246 1.91 -16.97 15.18
N ASN A 247 1.11 -17.71 14.43
CA ASN A 247 1.17 -19.16 14.36
C ASN A 247 2.12 -19.65 13.24
N ILE A 248 2.21 -20.96 13.03
CA ILE A 248 3.17 -21.58 12.10
C ILE A 248 2.86 -21.17 10.65
N GLU A 249 1.61 -21.23 10.24
CA GLU A 249 1.19 -20.93 8.87
C GLU A 249 1.33 -19.44 8.53
N GLU A 250 1.10 -18.54 9.50
CA GLU A 250 1.29 -17.09 9.34
C GLU A 250 2.78 -16.74 9.32
N ALA A 251 3.59 -17.32 10.21
CA ALA A 251 5.05 -17.14 10.21
C ALA A 251 5.68 -17.67 8.91
N ALA A 252 5.24 -18.83 8.44
CA ALA A 252 5.68 -19.40 7.16
C ALA A 252 5.22 -18.54 5.98
N MET A 253 4.04 -17.93 6.06
CA MET A 253 3.54 -17.00 5.03
C MET A 253 4.41 -15.74 4.99
N LEU A 254 4.73 -15.13 6.14
CA LEU A 254 5.63 -13.97 6.17
C LEU A 254 7.04 -14.34 5.67
N ALA A 255 7.59 -15.48 6.06
CA ALA A 255 8.90 -15.94 5.58
C ALA A 255 8.93 -16.25 4.06
N ALA A 256 7.77 -16.50 3.45
CA ALA A 256 7.66 -16.76 2.01
C ALA A 256 7.72 -15.50 1.13
N ILE A 257 7.36 -14.34 1.68
CA ILE A 257 7.19 -13.07 0.96
C ILE A 257 8.52 -12.46 0.46
N PRO A 258 9.59 -12.31 1.29
CA PRO A 258 10.81 -11.58 0.94
C PRO A 258 11.45 -11.93 -0.40
N ARG A 259 11.39 -13.20 -0.81
CA ARG A 259 11.96 -13.67 -2.07
C ARG A 259 11.43 -12.90 -3.29
N SER A 260 10.13 -12.58 -3.30
CA SER A 260 9.49 -11.81 -4.37
C SER A 260 8.18 -11.21 -3.86
N PRO A 261 8.21 -10.09 -3.13
CA PRO A 261 7.06 -9.60 -2.39
C PRO A 261 5.81 -9.36 -3.24
N PRO A 262 5.89 -8.77 -4.45
CA PRO A 262 4.71 -8.63 -5.31
C PRO A 262 4.13 -9.98 -5.74
N ASN A 263 4.98 -10.95 -6.13
CA ASN A 263 4.55 -12.25 -6.67
C ASN A 263 4.00 -13.21 -5.61
N TYR A 264 4.46 -13.08 -4.37
CA TYR A 264 4.01 -13.88 -3.22
C TYR A 264 3.10 -13.09 -2.28
N SER A 265 2.57 -11.96 -2.72
CA SER A 265 1.57 -11.20 -1.97
C SER A 265 0.30 -12.05 -1.79
N PRO A 266 -0.16 -12.30 -0.55
CA PRO A 266 -1.38 -13.06 -0.32
C PRO A 266 -2.64 -12.30 -0.76
N ILE A 267 -2.53 -10.99 -0.99
CA ILE A 267 -3.61 -10.13 -1.49
C ILE A 267 -3.70 -10.21 -3.02
N LEU A 268 -2.57 -10.03 -3.72
CA LEU A 268 -2.55 -9.94 -5.17
C LEU A 268 -2.55 -11.32 -5.85
N HIS A 269 -1.88 -12.30 -5.24
CA HIS A 269 -1.64 -13.63 -5.81
C HIS A 269 -1.79 -14.74 -4.75
N PRO A 270 -3.02 -14.96 -4.23
CA PRO A 270 -3.27 -15.88 -3.11
C PRO A 270 -2.81 -17.32 -3.37
N GLU A 271 -2.97 -17.84 -4.60
CA GLU A 271 -2.55 -19.22 -4.92
C GLU A 271 -1.02 -19.39 -4.91
N LYS A 272 -0.28 -18.40 -5.45
CA LYS A 272 1.18 -18.42 -5.45
C LYS A 272 1.72 -18.24 -4.02
N ALA A 273 1.08 -17.36 -3.25
CA ALA A 273 1.36 -17.17 -1.83
C ALA A 273 1.17 -18.48 -1.04
N LEU A 274 0.03 -19.16 -1.22
CA LEU A 274 -0.29 -20.43 -0.58
C LEU A 274 0.74 -21.52 -0.89
N THR A 275 1.09 -21.66 -2.17
CA THR A 275 2.10 -22.64 -2.62
C THR A 275 3.45 -22.36 -1.97
N ARG A 276 3.85 -21.08 -1.90
CA ARG A 276 5.13 -20.67 -1.32
C ARG A 276 5.15 -20.81 0.21
N ARG A 277 4.04 -20.51 0.88
CA ARG A 277 3.85 -20.77 2.32
C ARG A 277 3.97 -22.26 2.62
N ASN A 278 3.33 -23.12 1.85
CA ASN A 278 3.40 -24.57 2.06
C ASN A 278 4.83 -25.09 1.85
N TYR A 279 5.54 -24.56 0.85
CA TYR A 279 6.98 -24.80 0.70
C TYR A 279 7.77 -24.37 1.94
N ALA A 280 7.46 -23.22 2.55
CA ALA A 280 8.12 -22.77 3.77
C ALA A 280 7.87 -23.73 4.95
N ILE A 281 6.64 -24.21 5.11
CA ILE A 281 6.29 -25.23 6.11
C ILE A 281 7.07 -26.53 5.87
N ASP A 282 7.15 -27.00 4.62
CA ASP A 282 7.93 -28.19 4.26
C ASP A 282 9.41 -28.07 4.64
N ARG A 283 9.98 -26.88 4.44
CA ARG A 283 11.35 -26.58 4.83
C ARG A 283 11.53 -26.63 6.35
N MET A 284 10.59 -26.08 7.12
CA MET A 284 10.62 -26.16 8.59
C MET A 284 10.52 -27.60 9.10
N VAL A 285 9.73 -28.46 8.45
CA VAL A 285 9.66 -29.90 8.76
C VAL A 285 10.99 -30.59 8.43
N ALA A 286 11.56 -30.34 7.25
CA ALA A 286 12.82 -30.94 6.81
C ALA A 286 14.00 -30.60 7.74
N GLU A 287 14.04 -29.37 8.26
CA GLU A 287 15.03 -28.90 9.24
C GLU A 287 14.68 -29.29 10.68
N LYS A 288 13.65 -30.12 10.89
CA LYS A 288 13.19 -30.62 12.21
C LYS A 288 12.81 -29.50 13.19
N LYS A 289 12.44 -28.31 12.69
CA LYS A 289 11.95 -27.18 13.51
C LYS A 289 10.52 -27.40 13.98
N ILE A 290 9.74 -28.13 13.18
CA ILE A 290 8.39 -28.57 13.51
C ILE A 290 8.23 -30.06 13.16
N THR A 291 7.29 -30.73 13.82
CA THR A 291 6.95 -32.13 13.51
C THR A 291 6.17 -32.23 12.20
N VAL A 292 6.25 -33.37 11.51
CA VAL A 292 5.47 -33.66 10.29
C VAL A 292 3.96 -33.44 10.51
N ALA A 293 3.40 -33.92 11.63
CA ALA A 293 1.98 -33.76 11.96
C ALA A 293 1.55 -32.28 12.01
N ARG A 294 2.28 -31.45 12.75
CA ARG A 294 2.05 -29.99 12.80
C ARG A 294 2.24 -29.30 11.45
N GLY A 295 3.17 -29.78 10.63
CA GLY A 295 3.38 -29.24 9.28
C GLY A 295 2.18 -29.50 8.36
N GLU A 296 1.65 -30.72 8.36
CA GLU A 296 0.45 -31.05 7.59
C GLU A 296 -0.79 -30.31 8.11
N GLU A 297 -0.96 -30.21 9.43
CA GLU A 297 -2.03 -29.42 10.07
C GLU A 297 -1.96 -27.94 9.64
N ALA A 298 -0.79 -27.30 9.73
CA ALA A 298 -0.58 -25.91 9.34
C ALA A 298 -0.92 -25.65 7.85
N LYS A 299 -0.69 -26.62 6.97
CA LYS A 299 -1.04 -26.48 5.53
C LYS A 299 -2.55 -26.47 5.29
N LEU A 300 -3.35 -27.13 6.13
CA LEU A 300 -4.81 -27.17 6.02
C LEU A 300 -5.47 -25.84 6.39
N HIS A 301 -4.81 -25.01 7.21
CA HIS A 301 -5.33 -23.70 7.55
C HIS A 301 -5.31 -22.75 6.33
N PRO A 302 -6.45 -22.12 5.97
CA PRO A 302 -6.48 -21.13 4.89
C PRO A 302 -5.75 -19.85 5.30
N ILE A 303 -5.23 -19.09 4.32
CA ILE A 303 -4.67 -17.76 4.58
C ILE A 303 -5.82 -16.81 4.93
N LYS A 304 -6.00 -16.53 6.23
CA LYS A 304 -6.98 -15.55 6.71
C LYS A 304 -6.32 -14.18 6.80
N LEU A 305 -6.61 -13.30 5.84
CA LEU A 305 -6.12 -11.94 5.87
C LEU A 305 -7.02 -11.04 6.71
N LEU A 306 -6.42 -10.03 7.34
CA LEU A 306 -7.16 -8.96 7.99
C LEU A 306 -8.01 -8.24 6.96
N GLU A 307 -9.30 -8.14 7.27
CA GLU A 307 -10.26 -7.39 6.47
C GLU A 307 -10.05 -5.90 6.71
N LYS A 308 -9.17 -5.27 5.93
CA LYS A 308 -8.81 -3.86 6.12
C LYS A 308 -9.76 -2.89 5.41
N GLN A 309 -10.09 -1.80 6.13
CA GLN A 309 -10.33 -0.48 5.53
C GLN A 309 -8.98 0.07 5.07
N ARG A 310 -8.90 0.57 3.84
CA ARG A 310 -7.64 1.14 3.32
C ARG A 310 -7.28 2.38 4.16
N PRO A 311 -5.98 2.61 4.46
CA PRO A 311 -5.56 3.87 5.06
C PRO A 311 -6.11 5.04 4.24
N ASN A 312 -6.57 6.09 4.92
CA ASN A 312 -7.13 7.31 4.32
C ASN A 312 -8.47 7.11 3.59
N GLU A 313 -9.13 5.95 3.68
CA GLU A 313 -10.37 5.66 2.95
C GLU A 313 -11.59 6.46 3.44
N LEU A 314 -11.66 6.74 4.75
CA LEU A 314 -12.80 7.42 5.34
C LEU A 314 -12.93 8.86 4.84
N ALA A 315 -11.82 9.59 4.76
CA ALA A 315 -11.80 11.02 4.49
C ALA A 315 -10.65 11.40 3.52
N PRO A 316 -10.56 10.78 2.32
CA PRO A 316 -9.37 10.87 1.49
C PRO A 316 -9.06 12.29 1.04
N TYR A 317 -10.09 13.08 0.71
CA TYR A 317 -9.93 14.49 0.36
C TYR A 317 -9.41 15.33 1.53
N PHE A 318 -9.94 15.12 2.74
CA PHE A 318 -9.51 15.84 3.94
C PHE A 318 -8.06 15.50 4.29
N VAL A 319 -7.74 14.20 4.31
CA VAL A 319 -6.39 13.72 4.61
C VAL A 319 -5.38 14.19 3.56
N GLU A 320 -5.78 14.28 2.29
CA GLU A 320 -4.93 14.84 1.24
C GLU A 320 -4.66 16.33 1.43
N GLU A 321 -5.65 17.13 1.86
CA GLU A 321 -5.40 18.54 2.21
C GLU A 321 -4.46 18.69 3.40
N LEU A 322 -4.58 17.82 4.41
CA LEU A 322 -3.63 17.77 5.52
C LEU A 322 -2.22 17.45 5.04
N ARG A 323 -2.05 16.42 4.19
CA ARG A 323 -0.75 16.07 3.60
C ARG A 323 -0.12 17.28 2.90
N ARG A 324 -0.88 17.96 2.04
CA ARG A 324 -0.42 19.15 1.29
C ARG A 324 -0.01 20.28 2.22
N TYR A 325 -0.80 20.54 3.27
CA TYR A 325 -0.47 21.54 4.28
C TYR A 325 0.83 21.21 5.02
N LEU A 326 0.92 19.99 5.53
CA LEU A 326 2.06 19.52 6.32
C LEU A 326 3.35 19.51 5.49
N GLU A 327 3.30 19.03 4.25
CA GLU A 327 4.48 19.03 3.37
C GLU A 327 4.94 20.44 3.03
N LYS A 328 3.98 21.36 2.80
CA LYS A 328 4.31 22.76 2.54
C LYS A 328 5.00 23.43 3.74
N LYS A 329 4.62 23.04 4.97
CA LYS A 329 5.10 23.66 6.21
C LYS A 329 6.35 23.01 6.78
N TYR A 330 6.38 21.68 6.84
CA TYR A 330 7.43 20.88 7.49
C TYR A 330 8.36 20.15 6.51
N GLY A 331 8.00 20.10 5.23
CA GLY A 331 8.74 19.37 4.20
C GLY A 331 8.37 17.89 4.12
N THR A 332 8.67 17.27 2.97
CA THR A 332 8.30 15.88 2.68
C THR A 332 8.94 14.88 3.65
N SER A 333 10.22 15.02 3.98
CA SER A 333 10.90 14.09 4.90
C SER A 333 10.27 14.10 6.30
N ALA A 334 9.96 15.26 6.87
CA ALA A 334 9.31 15.33 8.17
C ALA A 334 7.94 14.63 8.16
N VAL A 335 7.16 14.79 7.08
CA VAL A 335 5.83 14.20 6.96
C VAL A 335 5.85 12.70 6.72
N HIS A 336 6.79 12.18 5.92
CA HIS A 336 6.78 10.76 5.53
C HIS A 336 7.78 9.88 6.29
N GLU A 337 8.72 10.49 7.00
CA GLU A 337 9.81 9.79 7.71
C GLU A 337 9.96 10.25 9.18
N GLY A 338 9.43 11.42 9.54
CA GLY A 338 9.61 12.03 10.87
C GLY A 338 8.65 11.57 11.96
N GLY A 339 7.65 10.75 11.63
CA GLY A 339 6.75 10.16 12.64
C GLY A 339 5.86 11.17 13.36
N LEU A 340 5.31 12.16 12.64
CA LEU A 340 4.48 13.19 13.24
C LEU A 340 3.16 12.60 13.78
N LYS A 341 2.63 13.19 14.85
CA LYS A 341 1.26 12.94 15.30
C LYS A 341 0.42 14.17 15.03
N VAL A 342 -0.54 14.03 14.12
CA VAL A 342 -1.38 15.12 13.63
C VAL A 342 -2.78 14.97 14.20
N TYR A 343 -3.16 15.85 15.12
CA TYR A 343 -4.49 15.90 15.70
C TYR A 343 -5.36 16.83 14.85
N SER A 344 -6.32 16.25 14.12
CA SER A 344 -7.19 16.97 13.21
C SER A 344 -8.54 17.32 13.83
N THR A 345 -9.33 18.11 13.10
CA THR A 345 -10.68 18.51 13.50
C THR A 345 -11.77 17.57 13.01
N LEU A 346 -11.42 16.54 12.22
CA LEU A 346 -12.41 15.68 11.57
C LEU A 346 -13.21 14.90 12.61
N ASN A 347 -14.53 14.93 12.48
CA ASN A 347 -15.42 14.05 13.21
C ASN A 347 -15.79 12.83 12.35
N VAL A 348 -15.42 11.64 12.80
CA VAL A 348 -15.58 10.40 12.03
C VAL A 348 -17.04 10.09 11.72
N GLU A 349 -17.96 10.31 12.66
CA GLU A 349 -19.37 9.98 12.44
C GLU A 349 -20.04 10.99 11.49
N MET A 350 -19.69 12.28 11.59
CA MET A 350 -20.13 13.28 10.61
C MET A 350 -19.56 13.00 9.22
N GLN A 351 -18.30 12.56 9.12
CA GLN A 351 -17.70 12.20 7.83
C GLN A 351 -18.39 11.00 7.19
N LYS A 352 -18.72 9.95 7.96
CA LYS A 352 -19.50 8.80 7.45
C LYS A 352 -20.86 9.25 6.92
N ALA A 353 -21.57 10.08 7.68
CA ALA A 353 -22.85 10.63 7.26
C ALA A 353 -22.72 11.47 5.98
N ALA A 354 -21.68 12.31 5.89
CA ALA A 354 -21.39 13.12 4.71
C ALA A 354 -21.09 12.25 3.47
N ASN A 355 -20.28 11.20 3.61
CA ASN A 355 -19.99 10.25 2.53
C ASN A 355 -21.27 9.54 2.07
N ALA A 356 -22.07 9.04 3.00
CA ALA A 356 -23.33 8.36 2.70
C ALA A 356 -24.32 9.27 1.97
N ALA A 357 -24.55 10.48 2.51
CA ALA A 357 -25.47 11.46 1.94
C ALA A 357 -25.03 11.92 0.54
N THR A 358 -23.72 12.20 0.36
CA THR A 358 -23.18 12.64 -0.93
C THR A 358 -23.32 11.55 -1.98
N ARG A 359 -22.90 10.32 -1.67
CA ARG A 359 -22.98 9.18 -2.60
C ARG A 359 -24.42 8.81 -2.95
N ALA A 360 -25.31 8.75 -1.96
CA ALA A 360 -26.72 8.49 -2.18
C ALA A 360 -27.36 9.61 -3.02
N GLY A 361 -27.16 10.87 -2.66
CA GLY A 361 -27.72 12.02 -3.36
C GLY A 361 -27.28 12.10 -4.83
N THR A 362 -26.01 11.82 -5.14
CA THR A 362 -25.54 11.76 -6.53
C THR A 362 -26.17 10.62 -7.32
N ARG A 363 -26.35 9.44 -6.70
CA ARG A 363 -27.02 8.31 -7.36
C ARG A 363 -28.48 8.61 -7.61
N ASP A 364 -29.20 9.10 -6.61
CA ASP A 364 -30.61 9.41 -6.73
C ASP A 364 -30.85 10.51 -7.77
N TYR A 365 -29.98 11.53 -7.81
CA TYR A 365 -30.02 12.53 -8.87
C TYR A 365 -29.82 11.91 -10.24
N ASP A 366 -28.78 11.09 -10.40
CA ASP A 366 -28.43 10.47 -11.67
C ASP A 366 -29.54 9.54 -12.18
N LYS A 367 -30.15 8.76 -11.27
CA LYS A 367 -31.27 7.86 -11.58
C LYS A 367 -32.51 8.59 -12.06
N ARG A 368 -32.81 9.78 -11.53
CA ARG A 368 -33.92 10.62 -12.04
C ARG A 368 -33.72 11.09 -13.50
N HIS A 369 -32.51 10.98 -14.03
CA HIS A 369 -32.19 11.34 -15.42
C HIS A 369 -32.12 10.11 -16.35
N GLY A 370 -32.58 8.94 -15.87
CA GLY A 370 -32.74 7.74 -16.68
C GLY A 370 -31.49 6.85 -16.78
N TRP A 371 -31.73 5.63 -17.27
CA TRP A 371 -30.70 4.65 -17.57
C TRP A 371 -29.95 5.03 -18.85
N ARG A 372 -28.64 4.82 -18.86
CA ARG A 372 -27.74 5.16 -19.97
C ARG A 372 -27.15 3.96 -20.69
N GLY A 373 -27.52 2.75 -20.29
CA GLY A 373 -26.95 1.51 -20.84
C GLY A 373 -25.88 0.89 -19.93
N ALA A 374 -25.62 -0.39 -20.19
CA ALA A 374 -24.53 -1.13 -19.57
C ALA A 374 -23.17 -0.54 -19.98
N ASP A 375 -22.13 -0.81 -19.20
CA ASP A 375 -20.78 -0.28 -19.43
C ASP A 375 -20.17 -0.86 -20.72
N ARG A 376 -20.35 -2.16 -20.91
CA ARG A 376 -19.87 -2.92 -22.08
C ARG A 376 -20.64 -4.23 -22.23
N ASN A 377 -20.47 -4.90 -23.37
CA ASN A 377 -21.08 -6.20 -23.65
C ASN A 377 -20.01 -7.22 -24.05
N LEU A 378 -19.88 -8.30 -23.28
CA LEU A 378 -18.83 -9.31 -23.46
C LEU A 378 -19.02 -10.16 -24.71
N ILE A 379 -20.27 -10.39 -25.15
CA ILE A 379 -20.56 -11.13 -26.37
C ILE A 379 -20.14 -10.30 -27.59
N ASP A 380 -20.46 -9.00 -27.58
CA ASP A 380 -20.02 -8.07 -28.62
C ASP A 380 -18.48 -7.94 -28.65
N GLU A 381 -17.80 -8.16 -27.53
CA GLU A 381 -16.33 -8.24 -27.41
C GLU A 381 -15.75 -9.61 -27.86
N GLY A 382 -16.58 -10.57 -28.26
CA GLY A 382 -16.14 -11.89 -28.75
C GLY A 382 -16.02 -12.97 -27.67
N THR A 383 -16.60 -12.77 -26.49
CA THR A 383 -16.63 -13.78 -25.43
C THR A 383 -17.85 -14.69 -25.57
N GLU A 384 -17.62 -15.98 -25.82
CA GLU A 384 -18.71 -16.96 -25.96
C GLU A 384 -19.16 -17.57 -24.62
N ASP A 385 -18.21 -17.89 -23.74
CA ASP A 385 -18.49 -18.49 -22.42
C ASP A 385 -18.47 -17.43 -21.31
N LEU A 386 -19.65 -16.93 -20.96
CA LEU A 386 -19.82 -15.92 -19.92
C LEU A 386 -19.61 -16.46 -18.50
N GLU A 387 -19.78 -17.78 -18.29
CA GLU A 387 -19.75 -18.39 -16.95
C GLU A 387 -18.30 -18.55 -16.43
N SER A 388 -17.31 -18.66 -17.33
CA SER A 388 -15.90 -18.72 -16.95
C SER A 388 -15.24 -17.34 -16.78
N VAL A 389 -15.91 -16.25 -17.17
CA VAL A 389 -15.36 -14.90 -17.03
C VAL A 389 -15.28 -14.51 -15.57
N GLU A 390 -14.13 -13.95 -15.15
CA GLU A 390 -13.91 -13.37 -13.83
C GLU A 390 -13.55 -11.88 -13.98
N LEU A 391 -14.37 -11.00 -13.41
CA LEU A 391 -14.10 -9.57 -13.43
C LEU A 391 -13.03 -9.20 -12.38
N PRO A 392 -12.16 -8.19 -12.64
CA PRO A 392 -11.12 -7.77 -11.69
C PRO A 392 -11.64 -7.45 -10.29
N ASP A 393 -12.83 -6.86 -10.20
CA ASP A 393 -13.45 -6.41 -8.94
C ASP A 393 -13.89 -7.58 -8.05
N TRP A 394 -14.07 -8.78 -8.62
CA TRP A 394 -14.47 -9.98 -7.87
C TRP A 394 -13.34 -10.63 -7.10
N LYS A 395 -12.11 -10.11 -7.21
CA LYS A 395 -10.97 -10.55 -6.39
C LYS A 395 -11.12 -10.12 -4.93
N LEU A 396 -11.97 -9.13 -4.65
CA LEU A 396 -12.28 -8.68 -3.30
C LEU A 396 -13.54 -9.38 -2.78
N PRO A 397 -13.64 -9.68 -1.47
CA PRO A 397 -14.88 -10.18 -0.88
C PRO A 397 -16.04 -9.22 -1.14
N ILE A 398 -17.12 -9.75 -1.71
CA ILE A 398 -18.37 -9.01 -1.96
C ILE A 398 -19.19 -8.97 -0.67
N ARG A 399 -19.71 -7.80 -0.30
CA ARG A 399 -20.54 -7.58 0.89
C ARG A 399 -21.89 -6.96 0.54
N THR A 400 -22.81 -7.03 1.50
CA THR A 400 -24.05 -6.27 1.45
C THR A 400 -23.77 -4.76 1.39
N ASN A 401 -24.53 -4.05 0.56
CA ASN A 401 -24.39 -2.64 0.18
C ASN A 401 -23.21 -2.30 -0.74
N ASP A 402 -22.41 -3.28 -1.14
CA ASP A 402 -21.41 -3.05 -2.17
C ASP A 402 -22.09 -2.83 -3.53
N ILE A 403 -21.49 -1.94 -4.33
CA ILE A 403 -21.85 -1.75 -5.73
C ILE A 403 -20.74 -2.40 -6.55
N VAL A 404 -21.08 -3.50 -7.22
CA VAL A 404 -20.11 -4.35 -7.93
C VAL A 404 -20.57 -4.57 -9.37
N PRO A 405 -19.64 -4.74 -10.32
CA PRO A 405 -20.04 -5.13 -11.67
C PRO A 405 -20.56 -6.57 -11.67
N GLY A 406 -21.58 -6.82 -12.48
CA GLY A 406 -22.18 -8.13 -12.72
C GLY A 406 -22.35 -8.37 -14.21
N ILE A 407 -22.35 -9.64 -14.61
CA ILE A 407 -22.53 -10.06 -15.99
C ILE A 407 -23.95 -10.59 -16.17
N VAL A 408 -24.70 -10.05 -17.12
CA VAL A 408 -26.03 -10.56 -17.50
C VAL A 408 -25.86 -11.85 -18.29
N LEU A 409 -26.21 -12.98 -17.69
CA LEU A 409 -26.09 -14.31 -18.27
C LEU A 409 -27.21 -14.64 -19.25
N ASP A 410 -28.45 -14.25 -18.89
CA ASP A 410 -29.63 -14.43 -19.72
C ASP A 410 -30.79 -13.54 -19.25
N LEU A 411 -31.77 -13.33 -20.14
CA LEU A 411 -33.02 -12.61 -19.85
C LEU A 411 -34.12 -13.62 -19.52
N THR A 412 -34.86 -13.40 -18.44
CA THR A 412 -35.89 -14.36 -17.99
C THR A 412 -37.25 -14.06 -18.61
N LYS A 413 -38.08 -15.10 -18.77
CA LYS A 413 -39.44 -14.98 -19.32
C LYS A 413 -40.37 -14.08 -18.50
N ASN A 414 -40.08 -13.88 -17.23
CA ASN A 414 -40.89 -13.06 -16.31
C ASN A 414 -40.46 -11.59 -16.30
N GLY A 415 -39.68 -11.14 -17.30
CA GLY A 415 -39.21 -9.76 -17.42
C GLY A 415 -38.00 -9.42 -16.55
N GLY A 416 -37.33 -10.42 -15.97
CA GLY A 416 -36.11 -10.28 -15.18
C GLY A 416 -34.84 -10.64 -15.95
N ALA A 417 -33.72 -10.77 -15.24
CA ALA A 417 -32.46 -11.26 -15.83
C ALA A 417 -31.66 -12.10 -14.82
N ALA A 418 -30.98 -13.13 -15.29
CA ALA A 418 -29.99 -13.88 -14.52
C ALA A 418 -28.64 -13.17 -14.60
N VAL A 419 -28.00 -12.93 -13.46
CA VAL A 419 -26.75 -12.17 -13.36
C VAL A 419 -25.71 -12.97 -12.56
N LYS A 420 -24.48 -13.00 -13.06
CA LYS A 420 -23.30 -13.51 -12.34
C LYS A 420 -22.58 -12.37 -11.64
N ILE A 421 -22.26 -12.55 -10.36
CA ILE A 421 -21.44 -11.62 -9.57
C ILE A 421 -20.41 -12.43 -8.77
N GLY A 422 -19.18 -12.53 -9.28
CA GLY A 422 -18.15 -13.37 -8.67
C GLY A 422 -18.58 -14.83 -8.66
N GLY A 423 -18.43 -15.47 -7.50
CA GLY A 423 -18.93 -16.82 -7.28
C GLY A 423 -20.44 -16.94 -7.01
N TYR A 424 -21.20 -15.84 -7.12
CA TYR A 424 -22.62 -15.78 -6.80
C TYR A 424 -23.50 -15.60 -8.04
N GLN A 425 -24.73 -16.10 -7.94
CA GLN A 425 -25.79 -15.85 -8.91
C GLN A 425 -26.88 -14.96 -8.31
N ALA A 426 -27.43 -14.08 -9.15
CA ALA A 426 -28.53 -13.19 -8.81
C ALA A 426 -29.63 -13.28 -9.88
N VAL A 427 -30.88 -13.02 -9.47
CA VAL A 427 -32.00 -12.88 -10.39
C VAL A 427 -32.59 -11.49 -10.19
N LEU A 428 -32.45 -10.63 -11.20
CA LEU A 428 -33.12 -9.34 -11.25
C LEU A 428 -34.61 -9.52 -11.50
N THR A 429 -35.42 -8.76 -10.76
CA THR A 429 -36.85 -8.61 -10.99
C THR A 429 -37.18 -7.23 -11.58
N PRO A 430 -38.39 -7.01 -12.12
CA PRO A 430 -38.82 -5.68 -12.55
C PRO A 430 -38.71 -4.59 -11.45
N GLN A 431 -38.85 -4.96 -10.18
CA GLN A 431 -38.69 -4.02 -9.06
C GLN A 431 -37.25 -3.51 -8.93
N ASP A 432 -36.27 -4.36 -9.24
CA ASP A 432 -34.85 -4.08 -9.12
C ASP A 432 -34.33 -3.11 -10.20
N ILE A 433 -35.11 -2.92 -11.27
CA ILE A 433 -34.84 -2.00 -12.38
C ILE A 433 -35.84 -0.85 -12.46
N ALA A 434 -36.80 -0.74 -11.53
CA ALA A 434 -37.95 0.17 -11.64
C ALA A 434 -37.56 1.64 -11.84
N TRP A 435 -36.41 2.07 -11.30
CA TRP A 435 -35.91 3.44 -11.46
C TRP A 435 -35.60 3.83 -12.91
N THR A 436 -35.40 2.85 -13.78
CA THR A 436 -35.12 3.06 -15.22
C THR A 436 -36.38 3.40 -16.02
N ASN A 437 -37.57 3.27 -15.43
CA ASN A 437 -38.88 3.28 -16.09
C ASN A 437 -39.12 2.13 -17.10
N ALA A 438 -38.24 1.12 -17.14
CA ALA A 438 -38.45 -0.08 -17.95
C ALA A 438 -39.37 -1.08 -17.23
N ASN A 439 -40.23 -1.77 -17.99
CA ASN A 439 -41.13 -2.79 -17.42
C ASN A 439 -40.48 -4.18 -17.39
N ALA A 440 -39.45 -4.40 -18.21
CA ALA A 440 -38.71 -5.65 -18.28
C ALA A 440 -37.22 -5.38 -18.52
N ALA A 441 -36.36 -6.25 -17.96
CA ALA A 441 -34.91 -6.16 -18.15
C ALA A 441 -34.50 -6.20 -19.62
N SER A 442 -35.25 -6.93 -20.47
CA SER A 442 -35.02 -7.02 -21.92
C SER A 442 -35.15 -5.69 -22.67
N GLU A 443 -35.78 -4.66 -22.09
CA GLU A 443 -35.89 -3.33 -22.68
C GLU A 443 -34.59 -2.53 -22.55
N ILE A 444 -33.74 -2.86 -21.57
CA ILE A 444 -32.60 -2.04 -21.14
C ILE A 444 -31.28 -2.81 -20.99
N LEU A 445 -31.33 -4.13 -20.97
CA LEU A 445 -30.19 -5.04 -20.81
C LEU A 445 -30.24 -6.13 -21.88
N LYS A 446 -29.07 -6.62 -22.24
CA LYS A 446 -28.84 -7.73 -23.16
C LYS A 446 -28.00 -8.81 -22.49
N ARG A 447 -28.10 -10.02 -23.02
CA ARG A 447 -27.16 -11.09 -22.67
C ARG A 447 -25.73 -10.64 -22.96
N GLY A 448 -24.81 -10.87 -22.01
CA GLY A 448 -23.42 -10.44 -22.07
C GLY A 448 -23.14 -9.05 -21.50
N ASP A 449 -24.16 -8.27 -21.13
CA ASP A 449 -23.96 -6.93 -20.57
C ASP A 449 -23.23 -6.98 -19.23
N VAL A 450 -22.27 -6.07 -19.05
CA VAL A 450 -21.62 -5.78 -17.77
C VAL A 450 -22.22 -4.49 -17.23
N ALA A 451 -22.94 -4.60 -16.13
CA ALA A 451 -23.58 -3.46 -15.45
C ALA A 451 -23.26 -3.46 -13.96
N LEU A 452 -23.52 -2.35 -13.28
CA LEU A 452 -23.30 -2.23 -11.85
C LEU A 452 -24.55 -2.69 -11.09
N PHE A 453 -24.33 -3.38 -9.97
CA PHE A 453 -25.38 -3.92 -9.13
C PHE A 453 -25.09 -3.64 -7.66
N MET A 454 -26.08 -3.13 -6.94
CA MET A 454 -26.01 -3.01 -5.49
C MET A 454 -26.47 -4.31 -4.84
N VAL A 455 -25.62 -4.91 -4.03
CA VAL A 455 -25.94 -6.12 -3.27
C VAL A 455 -26.84 -5.76 -2.10
N ARG A 456 -28.09 -6.23 -2.12
CA ARG A 456 -29.10 -5.96 -1.08
C ARG A 456 -29.04 -6.97 0.05
N SER A 457 -28.84 -8.23 -0.29
CA SER A 457 -28.71 -9.33 0.66
C SER A 457 -27.88 -10.45 0.03
N MET A 458 -27.35 -11.35 0.87
CA MET A 458 -26.50 -12.45 0.41
C MET A 458 -26.85 -13.74 1.15
N ASN A 459 -26.85 -14.86 0.42
CA ASN A 459 -26.90 -16.22 0.96
C ASN A 459 -25.64 -17.00 0.48
N PRO A 460 -24.55 -16.98 1.27
CA PRO A 460 -23.30 -17.64 0.91
C PRO A 460 -23.40 -19.16 0.76
N ALA A 461 -24.26 -19.83 1.52
CA ALA A 461 -24.41 -21.28 1.47
C ALA A 461 -24.95 -21.75 0.10
N GLU A 462 -25.89 -20.99 -0.47
CA GLU A 462 -26.47 -21.27 -1.79
C GLU A 462 -25.75 -20.56 -2.95
N ARG A 463 -24.73 -19.75 -2.66
CA ARG A 463 -24.07 -18.88 -3.64
C ARG A 463 -25.07 -17.97 -4.37
N LYS A 464 -26.05 -17.44 -3.66
CA LYS A 464 -27.05 -16.51 -4.20
C LYS A 464 -26.96 -15.14 -3.57
N VAL A 465 -27.25 -14.10 -4.35
CA VAL A 465 -27.34 -12.72 -3.88
C VAL A 465 -28.58 -12.04 -4.46
N GLU A 466 -29.19 -11.15 -3.67
CA GLU A 466 -30.24 -10.26 -4.16
C GLU A 466 -29.62 -8.92 -4.51
N VAL A 467 -29.99 -8.37 -5.67
CA VAL A 467 -29.36 -7.16 -6.20
C VAL A 467 -30.34 -6.22 -6.85
N SER A 468 -30.01 -4.93 -6.85
CA SER A 468 -30.69 -3.92 -7.65
C SER A 468 -29.76 -3.31 -8.69
N LEU A 469 -30.27 -3.01 -9.88
CA LEU A 469 -29.50 -2.37 -10.94
C LEU A 469 -29.04 -0.99 -10.48
N GLU A 470 -27.75 -0.72 -10.68
CA GLU A 470 -27.11 0.54 -10.37
C GLU A 470 -26.43 1.15 -11.59
N GLN A 471 -26.18 2.45 -11.49
CA GLN A 471 -25.44 3.20 -12.49
C GLN A 471 -24.44 4.10 -11.79
N LYS A 472 -23.24 4.18 -12.35
CA LYS A 472 -22.24 5.12 -11.89
C LYS A 472 -22.68 6.55 -12.19
N PRO A 473 -22.79 7.43 -11.19
CA PRO A 473 -23.21 8.81 -11.42
C PRO A 473 -22.20 9.57 -12.28
N LYS A 474 -22.69 10.31 -13.29
CA LYS A 474 -21.85 11.27 -14.03
C LYS A 474 -21.69 12.58 -13.25
N VAL A 475 -22.66 12.90 -12.41
CA VAL A 475 -22.66 14.12 -11.60
C VAL A 475 -21.66 13.99 -10.46
N GLN A 476 -21.16 15.14 -10.01
CA GLN A 476 -20.29 15.24 -8.86
C GLN A 476 -20.97 16.07 -7.79
N ALA A 477 -20.71 15.75 -6.54
CA ALA A 477 -21.16 16.52 -5.40
C ALA A 477 -20.00 16.71 -4.42
N SER A 478 -20.11 17.76 -3.60
CA SER A 478 -19.14 18.09 -2.58
C SER A 478 -19.88 18.53 -1.33
N PHE A 479 -19.28 18.29 -0.18
CA PHE A 479 -19.86 18.58 1.12
C PHE A 479 -18.77 19.11 2.06
N VAL A 480 -19.11 20.11 2.86
CA VAL A 480 -18.25 20.62 3.95
C VAL A 480 -19.15 20.93 5.15
N ALA A 481 -18.74 20.47 6.33
CA ALA A 481 -19.33 20.87 7.60
C ALA A 481 -18.29 21.61 8.44
N ILE A 482 -18.63 22.82 8.90
CA ILE A 482 -17.79 23.66 9.75
C ILE A 482 -18.56 23.94 11.04
N GLN A 483 -17.90 23.77 12.19
CA GLN A 483 -18.43 24.21 13.47
C GLN A 483 -18.32 25.73 13.59
N PRO A 484 -19.45 26.49 13.69
CA PRO A 484 -19.40 27.95 13.61
C PRO A 484 -18.56 28.62 14.69
N GLN A 485 -18.57 28.08 15.92
CA GLN A 485 -17.92 28.68 17.09
C GLN A 485 -16.39 28.50 17.08
N THR A 486 -15.87 27.48 16.40
CA THR A 486 -14.45 27.12 16.45
C THR A 486 -13.77 27.14 15.07
N GLY A 487 -14.54 27.23 13.99
CA GLY A 487 -14.01 27.13 12.62
C GLY A 487 -13.54 25.72 12.26
N GLU A 488 -13.76 24.73 13.12
CA GLU A 488 -13.31 23.36 12.90
C GLU A 488 -14.05 22.71 11.74
N VAL A 489 -13.31 22.22 10.75
CA VAL A 489 -13.88 21.45 9.64
C VAL A 489 -14.13 20.03 10.13
N LYS A 490 -15.40 19.70 10.39
CA LYS A 490 -15.81 18.40 10.95
C LYS A 490 -15.98 17.30 9.91
N ALA A 491 -16.31 17.67 8.67
CA ALA A 491 -16.40 16.73 7.56
C ALA A 491 -16.12 17.43 6.22
N MET A 492 -15.50 16.71 5.28
CA MET A 492 -15.19 17.19 3.94
C MET A 492 -15.29 16.05 2.91
N VAL A 493 -16.04 16.28 1.85
CA VAL A 493 -16.16 15.40 0.68
C VAL A 493 -15.90 16.22 -0.58
N GLY A 494 -14.89 15.84 -1.36
CA GLY A 494 -14.49 16.56 -2.58
C GLY A 494 -15.08 16.01 -3.89
N GLY A 495 -15.78 14.88 -3.85
CA GLY A 495 -16.31 14.22 -5.05
C GLY A 495 -16.96 12.88 -4.73
N TYR A 496 -17.54 12.24 -5.76
CA TYR A 496 -18.21 10.94 -5.62
C TYR A 496 -17.23 9.81 -5.26
N ASP A 497 -16.11 9.77 -5.97
CA ASP A 497 -15.05 8.77 -5.82
C ASP A 497 -13.67 9.45 -5.93
N PHE A 498 -12.83 9.21 -4.93
CA PHE A 498 -11.49 9.78 -4.85
C PHE A 498 -10.49 9.05 -5.75
N ASP A 499 -10.65 7.73 -5.93
CA ASP A 499 -9.74 6.92 -6.75
C ASP A 499 -9.88 7.33 -8.24
N GLU A 500 -11.05 7.82 -8.63
CA GLU A 500 -11.31 8.35 -9.97
C GLU A 500 -10.92 9.82 -10.13
N SER A 501 -11.15 10.64 -9.10
CA SER A 501 -10.94 12.08 -9.16
C SER A 501 -10.36 12.61 -7.86
N LYS A 502 -9.05 12.84 -7.85
CA LYS A 502 -8.34 13.50 -6.73
C LYS A 502 -8.61 15.01 -6.65
N PHE A 503 -9.41 15.56 -7.56
CA PHE A 503 -9.77 16.98 -7.58
C PHE A 503 -10.79 17.27 -6.46
N ASN A 504 -10.35 17.97 -5.43
CA ASN A 504 -11.16 18.30 -4.27
C ASN A 504 -12.09 19.48 -4.56
N ARG A 505 -13.36 19.18 -4.89
CA ARG A 505 -14.34 20.23 -5.19
C ARG A 505 -14.71 21.10 -3.99
N ALA A 506 -14.40 20.66 -2.76
CA ALA A 506 -14.66 21.45 -1.57
C ALA A 506 -13.77 22.70 -1.50
N THR A 507 -12.51 22.57 -1.94
CA THR A 507 -11.45 23.57 -1.78
C THR A 507 -10.94 24.13 -3.11
N GLN A 508 -11.11 23.41 -4.23
CA GLN A 508 -10.52 23.76 -5.52
C GLN A 508 -11.55 24.12 -6.60
N ALA A 509 -12.80 23.66 -6.48
CA ALA A 509 -13.81 23.92 -7.50
C ALA A 509 -14.43 25.30 -7.32
N MET A 510 -14.18 26.16 -8.30
CA MET A 510 -14.82 27.45 -8.44
C MET A 510 -16.19 27.26 -9.09
N ARG A 511 -17.27 27.67 -8.41
CA ARG A 511 -18.64 27.54 -8.92
C ARG A 511 -19.45 28.79 -8.65
N GLN A 512 -20.30 29.15 -9.62
CA GLN A 512 -21.28 30.22 -9.46
C GLN A 512 -22.17 29.93 -8.25
N THR A 513 -22.23 30.90 -7.34
CA THR A 513 -22.95 30.81 -6.08
C THR A 513 -24.48 30.83 -6.26
N GLY A 514 -24.97 31.43 -7.34
CA GLY A 514 -26.42 31.60 -7.54
C GLY A 514 -27.09 32.37 -6.41
N SER A 515 -28.34 32.01 -6.09
CA SER A 515 -29.11 32.72 -5.04
C SER A 515 -28.51 32.63 -3.63
N SER A 516 -27.55 31.73 -3.39
CA SER A 516 -26.83 31.68 -2.11
C SER A 516 -25.97 32.94 -1.85
N PHE A 517 -25.74 33.79 -2.85
CA PHE A 517 -25.05 35.07 -2.65
C PHE A 517 -25.94 36.17 -2.04
N LYS A 518 -27.27 36.03 -2.15
CA LYS A 518 -28.23 37.06 -1.70
C LYS A 518 -28.10 37.45 -0.23
N PRO A 519 -27.85 36.54 0.73
CA PRO A 519 -27.66 36.92 2.15
C PRO A 519 -26.63 38.02 2.34
N PHE A 520 -25.52 38.03 1.60
CA PHE A 520 -24.52 39.09 1.72
C PHE A 520 -25.01 40.45 1.20
N VAL A 521 -25.84 40.44 0.15
CA VAL A 521 -26.48 41.66 -0.39
C VAL A 521 -27.45 42.24 0.63
N TYR A 522 -28.30 41.40 1.21
CA TYR A 522 -29.28 41.85 2.19
C TYR A 522 -28.63 42.25 3.51
N ALA A 523 -27.64 41.50 4.00
CA ALA A 523 -26.85 41.88 5.19
C ALA A 523 -26.18 43.25 5.00
N ALA A 524 -25.54 43.48 3.85
CA ALA A 524 -24.95 44.78 3.54
C ALA A 524 -25.99 45.90 3.50
N ALA A 525 -27.17 45.63 2.95
CA ALA A 525 -28.25 46.62 2.92
C ALA A 525 -28.82 46.91 4.31
N VAL A 526 -28.97 45.88 5.17
CA VAL A 526 -29.43 46.03 6.56
C VAL A 526 -28.43 46.84 7.38
N ASP A 527 -27.13 46.55 7.26
CA ASP A 527 -26.07 47.37 7.87
C ASP A 527 -26.06 48.82 7.38
N ASN A 528 -26.66 49.09 6.22
CA ASN A 528 -26.83 50.43 5.65
C ASN A 528 -28.25 51.00 5.85
N GLY A 529 -28.99 50.48 6.84
CA GLY A 529 -30.27 51.05 7.30
C GLY A 529 -31.53 50.48 6.64
N LEU A 530 -31.43 49.43 5.81
CA LEU A 530 -32.60 48.72 5.29
C LEU A 530 -33.24 47.90 6.41
N ARG A 531 -34.56 48.02 6.61
CA ARG A 531 -35.28 47.24 7.60
C ARG A 531 -36.03 46.06 6.96
N PRO A 532 -36.17 44.90 7.63
CA PRO A 532 -36.88 43.75 7.06
C PRO A 532 -38.34 44.01 6.68
N ASP A 533 -38.99 44.98 7.32
CA ASP A 533 -40.35 45.44 7.08
C ASP A 533 -40.48 46.53 6.01
N ASP A 534 -39.35 47.12 5.57
CA ASP A 534 -39.34 48.00 4.40
C ASP A 534 -39.90 47.25 3.19
N THR A 535 -40.51 48.00 2.26
CA THR A 535 -41.13 47.41 1.07
C THR A 535 -40.30 47.65 -0.17
N ILE A 536 -40.38 46.69 -1.10
CA ILE A 536 -39.70 46.74 -2.39
C ILE A 536 -40.64 46.26 -3.50
N VAL A 537 -40.56 46.92 -4.66
CA VAL A 537 -41.40 46.60 -5.80
C VAL A 537 -40.81 45.45 -6.61
N ASP A 538 -41.50 44.32 -6.66
CA ASP A 538 -41.25 43.18 -7.55
C ASP A 538 -42.08 43.31 -8.85
N ALA A 539 -41.56 44.12 -9.77
CA ALA A 539 -42.15 44.42 -11.08
C ALA A 539 -41.03 44.49 -12.15
N PRO A 540 -41.35 44.45 -13.47
CA PRO A 540 -40.38 44.67 -14.54
C PRO A 540 -39.40 45.81 -14.27
N VAL A 541 -38.11 45.55 -14.46
CA VAL A 541 -37.03 46.50 -14.23
C VAL A 541 -35.90 46.20 -15.22
N SER A 542 -35.27 47.25 -15.73
CA SER A 542 -34.10 47.17 -16.62
C SER A 542 -33.04 48.16 -16.16
N PHE A 543 -31.79 47.72 -16.22
CA PHE A 543 -30.60 48.49 -15.89
C PHE A 543 -29.73 48.57 -17.16
N GLY A 544 -30.07 49.49 -18.06
CA GLY A 544 -29.52 49.51 -19.41
C GLY A 544 -29.90 48.25 -20.19
N ILE A 545 -28.91 47.51 -20.68
CA ILE A 545 -29.11 46.24 -21.41
C ILE A 545 -29.45 45.05 -20.51
N TYR A 546 -29.29 45.18 -19.19
CA TYR A 546 -29.53 44.09 -18.24
C TYR A 546 -30.95 44.14 -17.69
N SER A 547 -31.75 43.11 -17.99
CA SER A 547 -33.10 42.94 -17.44
C SER A 547 -33.22 41.56 -16.76
N PRO A 548 -33.12 41.48 -15.41
CA PRO A 548 -33.22 40.21 -14.71
C PRO A 548 -34.65 39.66 -14.72
N GLY A 549 -34.81 38.35 -14.88
CA GLY A 549 -36.07 37.63 -14.71
C GLY A 549 -36.21 37.00 -13.31
N ASN A 550 -37.46 36.82 -12.84
CA ASN A 550 -37.74 35.95 -11.68
C ASN A 550 -37.87 34.50 -12.15
N TYR A 551 -37.49 33.54 -11.30
CA TYR A 551 -37.46 32.11 -11.67
C TYR A 551 -38.84 31.56 -12.06
N ASP A 552 -39.93 32.13 -11.53
CA ASP A 552 -41.32 31.72 -11.76
C ASP A 552 -42.03 32.56 -12.84
N GLY A 553 -41.36 33.57 -13.39
CA GLY A 553 -41.94 34.52 -14.35
C GLY A 553 -43.05 35.44 -13.79
N LYS A 554 -43.35 35.38 -12.48
CA LYS A 554 -44.45 36.15 -11.86
C LYS A 554 -43.94 37.42 -11.19
N PHE A 555 -44.88 38.33 -10.91
CA PHE A 555 -44.68 39.56 -10.15
C PHE A 555 -45.58 39.57 -8.93
N LYS A 556 -45.02 39.99 -7.79
CA LYS A 556 -45.79 40.13 -6.55
C LYS A 556 -46.15 41.57 -6.20
N GLY A 557 -45.79 42.53 -7.05
CA GLY A 557 -46.01 43.96 -6.77
C GLY A 557 -45.14 44.39 -5.59
N THR A 558 -45.68 45.22 -4.70
CA THR A 558 -44.95 45.71 -3.53
C THR A 558 -44.99 44.66 -2.42
N ILE A 559 -43.82 44.14 -2.03
CA ILE A 559 -43.66 43.14 -0.97
C ILE A 559 -42.64 43.60 0.08
N PRO A 560 -42.71 43.13 1.34
CA PRO A 560 -41.67 43.38 2.34
C PRO A 560 -40.32 42.75 1.95
N ILE A 561 -39.20 43.36 2.38
CA ILE A 561 -37.84 42.83 2.18
C ILE A 561 -37.69 41.41 2.73
N ARG A 562 -38.22 41.15 3.94
CA ARG A 562 -38.22 39.80 4.54
C ARG A 562 -38.88 38.75 3.65
N GLN A 563 -39.96 39.12 2.94
CA GLN A 563 -40.63 38.23 2.01
C GLN A 563 -39.81 38.05 0.73
N ALA A 564 -39.26 39.15 0.20
CA ALA A 564 -38.39 39.11 -0.98
C ALA A 564 -37.15 38.22 -0.76
N PHE A 565 -36.56 38.28 0.44
CA PHE A 565 -35.45 37.44 0.87
C PHE A 565 -35.88 35.97 1.01
N ALA A 566 -36.93 35.68 1.79
CA ALA A 566 -37.41 34.32 2.06
C ALA A 566 -37.82 33.58 0.78
N GLU A 567 -38.44 34.28 -0.17
CA GLU A 567 -38.84 33.71 -1.45
C GLU A 567 -37.74 33.80 -2.53
N SER A 568 -36.55 34.28 -2.17
CA SER A 568 -35.39 34.42 -3.06
C SER A 568 -35.72 35.16 -4.35
N ARG A 569 -36.45 36.27 -4.28
CA ARG A 569 -36.88 37.04 -5.47
C ARG A 569 -35.68 37.72 -6.13
N ASN A 570 -35.50 37.53 -7.44
CA ASN A 570 -34.35 38.03 -8.17
C ASN A 570 -34.38 39.54 -8.35
N LYS A 571 -35.50 40.09 -8.83
CA LYS A 571 -35.63 41.52 -9.12
C LYS A 571 -35.46 42.40 -7.86
N PRO A 572 -36.12 42.09 -6.72
CA PRO A 572 -35.84 42.75 -5.45
C PRO A 572 -34.36 42.74 -5.06
N ALA A 573 -33.67 41.59 -5.13
CA ALA A 573 -32.26 41.52 -4.77
C ALA A 573 -31.38 42.44 -5.63
N VAL A 574 -31.61 42.48 -6.95
CA VAL A 574 -30.88 43.38 -7.85
C VAL A 574 -31.21 44.84 -7.56
N LYS A 575 -32.46 45.19 -7.29
CA LYS A 575 -32.87 46.55 -6.91
C LYS A 575 -32.23 46.99 -5.58
N THR A 576 -32.18 46.10 -4.59
CA THR A 576 -31.50 46.35 -3.32
C THR A 576 -30.02 46.65 -3.55
N LEU A 577 -29.33 45.83 -4.35
CA LEU A 577 -27.93 46.08 -4.68
C LEU A 577 -27.73 47.37 -5.47
N ALA A 578 -28.61 47.67 -6.43
CA ALA A 578 -28.53 48.91 -7.20
C ALA A 578 -28.66 50.15 -6.30
N LYS A 579 -29.53 50.10 -5.27
CA LYS A 579 -29.68 51.16 -4.26
C LYS A 579 -28.46 51.26 -3.34
N LEU A 580 -27.91 50.12 -2.91
CA LEU A 580 -26.72 50.05 -2.06
C LEU A 580 -25.45 50.54 -2.80
N GLY A 581 -25.37 50.28 -4.10
CA GLY A 581 -24.19 50.47 -4.92
C GLY A 581 -23.26 49.25 -4.89
N VAL A 582 -22.88 48.74 -6.06
CA VAL A 582 -22.09 47.50 -6.18
C VAL A 582 -20.70 47.64 -5.55
N GLN A 583 -20.12 48.85 -5.58
CA GLN A 583 -18.80 49.12 -5.01
C GLN A 583 -18.78 48.98 -3.48
N ASN A 584 -19.91 49.18 -2.81
CA ASN A 584 -20.02 49.02 -1.35
C ASN A 584 -20.13 47.54 -0.95
N LEU A 585 -20.64 46.69 -1.84
CA LEU A 585 -20.81 45.26 -1.59
C LEU A 585 -19.48 44.50 -1.58
N ILE A 586 -18.55 44.82 -2.48
CA ILE A 586 -17.32 44.02 -2.62
C ILE A 586 -16.47 44.03 -1.35
N PRO A 587 -16.08 45.18 -0.78
CA PRO A 587 -15.32 45.20 0.49
C PRO A 587 -16.10 44.56 1.63
N TYR A 588 -17.43 44.69 1.64
CA TYR A 588 -18.29 44.07 2.63
C TYR A 588 -18.21 42.54 2.59
N VAL A 589 -18.34 41.95 1.41
CA VAL A 589 -18.22 40.49 1.20
C VAL A 589 -16.82 39.98 1.55
N ARG A 590 -15.76 40.75 1.33
CA ARG A 590 -14.40 40.36 1.75
C ARG A 590 -14.29 40.14 3.26
N ARG A 591 -15.07 40.87 4.07
CA ARG A 591 -15.14 40.68 5.52
C ARG A 591 -15.69 39.30 5.89
N PHE A 592 -16.45 38.63 5.02
CA PHE A 592 -16.93 37.26 5.22
C PHE A 592 -15.91 36.18 4.83
N GLY A 593 -14.71 36.56 4.38
CA GLY A 593 -13.63 35.60 4.11
C GLY A 593 -13.67 35.00 2.71
N ILE A 594 -14.53 35.52 1.83
CA ILE A 594 -14.50 35.19 0.41
C ILE A 594 -13.30 35.94 -0.19
N THR A 595 -12.28 35.19 -0.59
CA THR A 595 -11.03 35.66 -1.22
C THR A 595 -11.04 35.47 -2.74
N SER A 596 -11.89 34.57 -3.23
CA SER A 596 -12.22 34.37 -4.64
C SER A 596 -12.47 35.67 -5.42
N ARG A 597 -12.11 35.73 -6.70
CA ARG A 597 -12.30 36.94 -7.53
C ARG A 597 -13.79 37.23 -7.70
N ILE A 598 -14.18 38.48 -7.46
CA ILE A 598 -15.56 38.94 -7.58
C ILE A 598 -15.58 40.20 -8.45
N GLU A 599 -16.38 40.20 -9.51
CA GLU A 599 -16.57 41.37 -10.36
C GLU A 599 -17.66 42.29 -9.79
N PRO A 600 -17.44 43.62 -9.73
CA PRO A 600 -18.39 44.58 -9.20
C PRO A 600 -19.50 44.90 -10.21
N VAL A 601 -20.31 43.90 -10.56
CA VAL A 601 -21.43 44.03 -11.52
C VAL A 601 -22.77 43.68 -10.86
N LEU A 602 -23.87 44.31 -11.28
CA LEU A 602 -25.23 44.06 -10.73
C LEU A 602 -25.65 42.57 -10.72
N PRO A 603 -25.33 41.73 -11.71
CA PRO A 603 -25.64 40.30 -11.68
C PRO A 603 -25.09 39.54 -10.48
N ILE A 604 -24.11 40.09 -9.75
CA ILE A 604 -23.61 39.48 -8.51
C ILE A 604 -24.72 39.30 -7.46
N ALA A 605 -25.76 40.14 -7.48
CA ALA A 605 -26.91 39.97 -6.57
C ALA A 605 -27.61 38.62 -6.75
N LEU A 606 -27.40 37.97 -7.90
CA LEU A 606 -27.94 36.66 -8.24
C LEU A 606 -26.85 35.57 -8.24
N GLY A 607 -25.65 35.89 -7.76
CA GLY A 607 -24.53 34.96 -7.62
C GLY A 607 -23.69 34.76 -8.86
N ALA A 608 -23.55 35.79 -9.70
CA ALA A 608 -22.53 35.86 -10.76
C ALA A 608 -21.12 36.05 -10.17
N ALA A 609 -20.75 35.19 -9.22
CA ALA A 609 -19.46 35.12 -8.56
C ALA A 609 -19.11 33.64 -8.36
N ASP A 610 -17.92 33.26 -8.83
CA ASP A 610 -17.38 31.93 -8.63
C ASP A 610 -16.64 31.88 -7.30
N VAL A 611 -17.05 30.99 -6.41
CA VAL A 611 -16.50 30.84 -5.05
C VAL A 611 -16.32 29.36 -4.74
N THR A 612 -15.34 29.01 -3.91
CA THR A 612 -15.16 27.63 -3.44
C THR A 612 -16.21 27.28 -2.38
N LEU A 613 -16.54 25.99 -2.23
CA LEU A 613 -17.52 25.57 -1.25
C LEU A 613 -17.07 25.91 0.18
N ILE A 614 -15.79 25.71 0.51
CA ILE A 614 -15.27 26.00 1.85
C ILE A 614 -15.34 27.49 2.21
N GLU A 615 -15.04 28.40 1.27
CA GLU A 615 -15.22 29.84 1.48
C GLU A 615 -16.69 30.19 1.72
N MET A 616 -17.59 29.58 0.96
CA MET A 616 -19.02 29.85 1.08
C MET A 616 -19.59 29.36 2.42
N VAL A 617 -19.23 28.14 2.84
CA VAL A 617 -19.66 27.59 4.13
C VAL A 617 -19.06 28.40 5.29
N SER A 618 -17.80 28.82 5.19
CA SER A 618 -17.16 29.70 6.19
C SER A 618 -17.81 31.07 6.26
N ALA A 619 -18.19 31.66 5.11
CA ALA A 619 -18.91 32.93 5.09
C ALA A 619 -20.27 32.78 5.78
N TYR A 620 -20.99 31.68 5.51
CA TYR A 620 -22.29 31.40 6.13
C TYR A 620 -22.22 31.13 7.63
N SER A 621 -21.10 30.62 8.15
CA SER A 621 -20.95 30.36 9.60
C SER A 621 -20.96 31.63 10.45
N THR A 622 -20.79 32.79 9.82
CA THR A 622 -20.90 34.12 10.45
C THR A 622 -22.28 34.39 11.04
N PHE A 623 -23.36 34.02 10.34
CA PHE A 623 -24.74 34.31 10.75
C PHE A 623 -25.15 33.59 12.04
N PRO A 624 -25.01 32.25 12.17
CA PRO A 624 -25.35 31.55 13.42
C PRO A 624 -24.37 31.85 14.57
N ASN A 625 -23.31 32.62 14.33
CA ASN A 625 -22.31 33.00 15.31
C ASN A 625 -22.34 34.52 15.59
N ASP A 626 -23.54 35.11 15.58
CA ASP A 626 -23.82 36.51 15.93
C ASP A 626 -22.93 37.55 15.19
N GLY A 627 -22.57 37.25 13.95
CA GLY A 627 -21.78 38.16 13.11
C GLY A 627 -20.27 37.99 13.22
N VAL A 628 -19.80 37.00 13.98
CA VAL A 628 -18.39 36.66 14.12
C VAL A 628 -18.05 35.47 13.22
N ARG A 629 -17.09 35.64 12.31
CA ARG A 629 -16.55 34.53 11.51
C ARG A 629 -15.33 33.95 12.19
N VAL A 630 -15.24 32.63 12.22
CA VAL A 630 -14.03 31.92 12.62
C VAL A 630 -13.35 31.34 11.39
N VAL A 631 -12.05 31.55 11.23
CA VAL A 631 -11.29 31.04 10.08
C VAL A 631 -11.32 29.50 10.10
N PRO A 632 -11.65 28.83 8.97
CA PRO A 632 -11.69 27.38 8.93
C PRO A 632 -10.33 26.75 9.24
N GLN A 633 -10.32 25.75 10.12
CA GLN A 633 -9.13 24.99 10.49
C GLN A 633 -9.37 23.48 10.41
N MET A 634 -8.34 22.75 9.98
CA MET A 634 -8.36 21.29 9.84
C MET A 634 -7.43 20.57 10.83
N ILE A 635 -6.53 21.31 11.48
CA ILE A 635 -5.50 20.80 12.40
C ILE A 635 -5.66 21.53 13.73
N LEU A 636 -5.77 20.78 14.83
CA LEU A 636 -5.73 21.31 16.18
C LEU A 636 -4.30 21.37 16.71
N ARG A 637 -3.52 20.30 16.48
CA ARG A 637 -2.16 20.17 17.02
C ARG A 637 -1.31 19.23 16.19
N VAL A 638 -0.01 19.51 16.09
CA VAL A 638 1.00 18.62 15.53
C VAL A 638 2.11 18.42 16.55
N THR A 639 2.51 17.17 16.80
CA THR A 639 3.69 16.85 17.60
C THR A 639 4.68 16.02 16.80
N ASP A 640 5.94 16.03 17.19
CA ASP A 640 6.91 15.06 16.71
C ASP A 640 6.71 13.68 17.38
N TYR A 641 7.59 12.73 17.08
CA TYR A 641 7.55 11.37 17.63
C TYR A 641 7.83 11.32 19.14
N GLU A 642 8.57 12.29 19.69
CA GLU A 642 8.89 12.40 21.12
C GLU A 642 7.75 13.05 21.92
N GLY A 643 6.81 13.69 21.23
CA GLY A 643 5.67 14.39 21.82
C GLY A 643 5.91 15.89 22.00
N ASN A 644 6.99 16.45 21.44
CA ASN A 644 7.20 17.90 21.44
C ASN A 644 6.18 18.56 20.50
N VAL A 645 5.51 19.61 20.97
CA VAL A 645 4.50 20.33 20.19
C VAL A 645 5.17 21.19 19.13
N LEU A 646 4.88 20.91 17.86
CA LEU A 646 5.38 21.67 16.70
C LEU A 646 4.39 22.75 16.25
N GLU A 647 3.09 22.50 16.44
CA GLU A 647 2.00 23.42 16.10
C GLU A 647 0.81 23.16 17.01
N GLU A 648 0.16 24.24 17.43
CA GLU A 648 -1.12 24.21 18.13
C GLU A 648 -1.94 25.40 17.63
N ASN A 649 -3.13 25.12 17.10
CA ASN A 649 -3.99 26.11 16.48
C ASN A 649 -5.15 26.46 17.41
N LEU A 650 -5.32 27.76 17.63
CA LEU A 650 -6.47 28.31 18.34
C LEU A 650 -7.44 28.95 17.34
N PRO A 651 -8.76 28.96 17.63
CA PRO A 651 -9.75 29.61 16.77
C PRO A 651 -9.39 31.09 16.48
N GLU A 652 -9.27 31.43 15.19
CA GLU A 652 -9.04 32.81 14.76
C GLU A 652 -10.37 33.51 14.49
N LEU A 653 -10.78 34.37 15.43
CA LEU A 653 -12.04 35.12 15.39
C LEU A 653 -11.91 36.40 14.54
N ARG A 654 -12.94 36.72 13.77
CA ARG A 654 -13.05 37.93 12.95
C ARG A 654 -14.45 38.52 13.07
N ASP A 655 -14.58 39.74 13.59
CA ASP A 655 -15.87 40.45 13.59
C ASP A 655 -16.23 40.89 12.16
N VAL A 656 -17.38 40.41 11.67
CA VAL A 656 -17.80 40.62 10.28
C VAL A 656 -19.01 41.52 10.17
N ILE A 657 -20.03 41.32 11.00
CA ILE A 657 -21.25 42.15 11.02
C ILE A 657 -21.73 42.32 12.46
N PRO A 658 -22.54 43.35 12.76
CA PRO A 658 -23.25 43.45 14.03
C PRO A 658 -24.16 42.24 14.28
N ALA A 659 -24.30 41.83 15.54
CA ALA A 659 -25.19 40.74 15.93
C ALA A 659 -26.66 41.00 15.56
N GLU A 660 -27.09 42.26 15.55
CA GLU A 660 -28.44 42.66 15.11
C GLU A 660 -28.70 42.33 13.63
N THR A 661 -27.70 42.50 12.76
CA THR A 661 -27.80 42.16 11.34
C THR A 661 -27.69 40.66 11.09
N ALA A 662 -26.96 39.95 11.95
CA ALA A 662 -26.79 38.50 11.83
C ALA A 662 -28.06 37.71 12.21
N ARG A 663 -28.82 38.21 13.19
CA ARG A 663 -30.07 37.63 13.71
C ARG A 663 -31.26 37.96 12.83
#